data_AF-A0A1W9HDF9-F1
#
_entry.id   AF-A0A1W9HDF9-F1
#
_cell.length_a   1.000
_cell.length_b   1.000
_cell.length_c   1.000
_cell.angle_alpha   90.00
_cell.angle_beta   90.00
_cell.angle_gamma   90.00
#
_symmetry.space_group_name_H-M   'P 1'
#
loop_
_entity.id
_entity.type
_entity.pdbx_description
1 polymer ?
#
loop_
_entity_poly.entity_id
_entity_poly.type
_entity_poly.pdbx_seq_one_letter_code
_entity_poly.pdbx_strand_id
1 'polypeptide(L)'
;MAKSTRQYVFEGMELLPSALIPFVEKRLESSIKGHWQLEVVQRVQGLRPNSKGDVGWDQQGLLKTMMAFWKDAFATVLGHPERSYVSELLDVRNKLSHNETFTYDDADRALDSMRRLMESISAGDAAEQLSRMRDTILRTKFTELQRNEERRKTQRLEISVETVAGLKPWREVVEPHQDVATGEFQQAEFAADLAKVHSGSAPAEYRDPKQFFSRTYLTEGLSTLLVGAAKRLSGTGGDPVVELQTNFGGGKTHSMLALYHMAGTTPVQDLSGLDQLLETNGLTVPSGINRAVLVGTSRGPQDVLNADGGRKIRTTWGDLAWQLGGADAFDMVAENDATGIAPGSNLLEAIFKKCAPCLILIDEWVAYLRQIYKVEGLPSGSFDANLSFVQALTEAVKASPGTLLVASLPASQIEVGGEGGQEALARLKQTFSRVESSWRPASQEESYEIVRRRLFKEIPGDRFHHRDNTLKQFAKLYRENANDFPQGCADEDYRRKLEKAYPIHPELFDQLYTSWGSLEKFQRTRGVLRLMAQAIHELWMSGDPSVMIMPGSVAINSPRVEPELLHYLDVSWQSIIAGDVDGTASTPYKIDQSAPNLNRYSATRRVARAIFMGTAPTHQQQNTGLDDKQINLGVVQPGERPAIFGDALRRLTNQAKFMHSDLGRYWYSMAASLNRIATDRAAQIEAALVDVTIDAELTKYVNALPDRGHFDAVQVAPAGSAEVPDEAGGVRAVVLGVAHPHNGREGSEALVEAKEILMQRGSTPRVYRNMLVFIAADAKQLDNLKDAVRASLAWNEIVRDTDRLNLTQSDSALAKAKLAEANETVKTRLKEAWCYLHYPAQESAQADLEWVSGKIPAQDGLLARASKKLIGEEGLLTELGPTRLDRDLQKYIWNDRPHLQLRDLREYLNRYIYLPRLKNQDVLIRSVQSAVSGMLPGPFAYAERWEESTGRYLGLAIDHTSNAMIVIDGDSVIIRPEVAEAHRPAPSQPTEPQPGTPETGNPAEPGSQTPGQEPTPPVERNPTRFSGTVMISPDRPARDMHQIVEAIVEQLTTLQGSKVTLRLEIEAEVPAGLDRAKVRTLIENANTLGFAEKSVE
;
A
#
# COMPACT_ATOMS: atom_id res chain seq x y z
N MET A 1 -11.41 -23.16 36.24
CA MET A 1 -11.39 -21.68 36.34
C MET A 1 -10.35 -21.29 37.39
N ALA A 2 -9.48 -20.32 37.09
CA ALA A 2 -8.53 -19.81 38.07
C ALA A 2 -9.30 -19.04 39.16
N LYS A 3 -8.96 -19.25 40.45
CA LYS A 3 -9.57 -18.53 41.56
C LYS A 3 -9.15 -17.05 41.52
N SER A 4 -10.08 -16.14 41.77
CA SER A 4 -9.77 -14.70 41.85
C SER A 4 -9.01 -14.36 43.13
N THR A 5 -8.29 -13.24 43.16
CA THR A 5 -7.60 -12.71 44.35
C THR A 5 -8.55 -12.58 45.54
N ARG A 6 -9.75 -12.02 45.32
CA ARG A 6 -10.82 -11.94 46.32
C ARG A 6 -11.23 -13.32 46.84
N GLN A 7 -11.27 -14.33 45.98
CA GLN A 7 -11.67 -15.67 46.40
C GLN A 7 -10.61 -16.33 47.30
N TYR A 8 -9.32 -16.07 47.08
CA TYR A 8 -8.27 -16.48 48.02
C TYR A 8 -8.39 -15.76 49.36
N VAL A 9 -8.67 -14.45 49.37
CA VAL A 9 -8.87 -13.71 50.63
C VAL A 9 -10.13 -14.21 51.36
N PHE A 10 -11.20 -14.51 50.64
CA PHE A 10 -12.43 -15.10 51.20
C PHE A 10 -12.13 -16.46 51.86
N GLU A 11 -11.51 -17.37 51.12
CA GLU A 11 -11.14 -18.70 51.66
C GLU A 11 -10.18 -18.59 52.85
N GLY A 12 -9.27 -17.62 52.86
CA GLY A 12 -8.36 -17.37 54.00
C GLY A 12 -9.11 -16.88 55.24
N MET A 13 -10.07 -15.97 55.06
CA MET A 13 -10.94 -15.50 56.14
C MET A 13 -11.79 -16.64 56.73
N GLU A 14 -12.25 -17.59 55.91
CA GLU A 14 -13.02 -18.76 56.36
C GLU A 14 -12.20 -19.74 57.22
N LEU A 15 -10.86 -19.70 57.17
CA LEU A 15 -10.01 -20.52 58.04
C LEU A 15 -9.90 -19.96 59.47
N LEU A 16 -10.04 -18.64 59.63
CA LEU A 16 -9.81 -17.95 60.90
C LEU A 16 -10.70 -18.43 62.06
N PRO A 17 -12.03 -18.64 61.92
CA PRO A 17 -12.88 -19.01 63.05
C PRO A 17 -12.45 -20.31 63.71
N SER A 18 -12.13 -21.34 62.92
CA SER A 18 -11.74 -22.65 63.44
C SER A 18 -10.47 -22.60 64.32
N ALA A 19 -9.54 -21.69 64.00
CA ALA A 19 -8.30 -21.49 64.72
C ALA A 19 -8.44 -20.50 65.90
N LEU A 20 -9.24 -19.44 65.73
CA LEU A 20 -9.37 -18.38 66.73
C LEU A 20 -10.34 -18.73 67.86
N ILE A 21 -11.42 -19.48 67.62
CA ILE A 21 -12.44 -19.77 68.65
C ILE A 21 -11.81 -20.43 69.89
N PRO A 22 -11.05 -21.55 69.78
CA PRO A 22 -10.50 -22.22 70.96
C PRO A 22 -9.51 -21.34 71.73
N PHE A 23 -8.76 -20.50 71.02
CA PHE A 23 -7.82 -19.56 71.64
C PHE A 23 -8.56 -18.44 72.37
N VAL A 24 -9.51 -17.77 71.71
CA VAL A 24 -10.29 -16.66 72.25
C VAL A 24 -11.07 -17.10 73.50
N GLU A 25 -11.78 -18.22 73.43
CA GLU A 25 -12.58 -18.71 74.56
C GLU A 25 -11.71 -19.07 75.76
N LYS A 26 -10.60 -19.80 75.56
CA LYS A 26 -9.67 -20.16 76.63
C LYS A 26 -9.05 -18.93 77.29
N ARG A 27 -8.77 -17.88 76.53
CA ARG A 27 -8.22 -16.61 77.05
C ARG A 27 -9.25 -15.83 77.84
N LEU A 28 -10.49 -15.76 77.37
CA LEU A 28 -11.58 -15.11 78.09
C LEU A 28 -11.92 -15.86 79.38
N GLU A 29 -12.01 -17.19 79.34
CA GLU A 29 -12.29 -18.04 80.50
C GLU A 29 -11.19 -17.94 81.58
N SER A 30 -9.93 -17.84 81.19
CA SER A 30 -8.81 -17.73 82.14
C SER A 30 -8.61 -16.32 82.71
N SER A 31 -9.08 -15.27 82.02
CA SER A 31 -8.79 -13.88 82.39
C SER A 31 -9.99 -13.15 83.00
N ILE A 32 -11.22 -13.54 82.68
CA ILE A 32 -12.45 -12.91 83.15
C ILE A 32 -13.08 -13.77 84.25
N LYS A 33 -13.35 -13.18 85.42
CA LYS A 33 -14.00 -13.89 86.54
C LYS A 33 -15.51 -13.94 86.35
N GLY A 34 -16.07 -15.14 86.26
CA GLY A 34 -17.52 -15.37 86.13
C GLY A 34 -17.91 -15.81 84.72
N HIS A 35 -19.09 -15.40 84.24
CA HIS A 35 -19.60 -15.76 82.91
C HIS A 35 -19.12 -14.78 81.85
N TRP A 36 -17.94 -15.03 81.28
CA TRP A 36 -17.34 -14.18 80.25
C TRP A 36 -18.24 -13.97 79.01
N GLN A 37 -19.13 -14.93 78.71
CA GLN A 37 -20.08 -14.87 77.59
C GLN A 37 -21.01 -13.65 77.70
N LEU A 38 -21.45 -13.31 78.91
CA LEU A 38 -22.31 -12.14 79.15
C LEU A 38 -21.56 -10.83 78.91
N GLU A 39 -20.29 -10.75 79.34
CA GLU A 39 -19.47 -9.55 79.13
C GLU A 39 -19.18 -9.33 77.64
N VAL A 40 -18.91 -10.39 76.87
CA VAL A 40 -18.67 -10.28 75.42
C VAL A 40 -19.90 -9.74 74.70
N VAL A 41 -21.10 -10.29 74.99
CA VAL A 41 -22.35 -9.84 74.36
C VAL A 41 -22.70 -8.39 74.72
N GLN A 42 -22.33 -7.93 75.91
CA GLN A 42 -22.54 -6.53 76.33
C GLN A 42 -21.55 -5.55 75.66
N ARG A 43 -20.28 -5.94 75.52
CA ARG A 43 -19.21 -5.04 75.07
C ARG A 43 -19.02 -5.03 73.55
N VAL A 44 -19.42 -6.09 72.85
CA VAL A 44 -19.27 -6.23 71.40
C VAL A 44 -20.65 -6.25 70.73
N GLN A 45 -21.00 -5.12 70.08
CA GLN A 45 -22.28 -5.00 69.37
C GLN A 45 -22.36 -5.96 68.18
N GLY A 46 -23.46 -6.71 68.09
CA GLY A 46 -23.79 -7.58 66.95
C GLY A 46 -23.68 -9.09 67.20
N LEU A 47 -23.12 -9.53 68.32
CA LEU A 47 -23.08 -10.94 68.72
C LEU A 47 -24.42 -11.36 69.36
N ARG A 48 -24.97 -12.51 68.93
CA ARG A 48 -26.18 -13.11 69.52
C ARG A 48 -25.84 -14.49 70.10
N PRO A 49 -26.33 -14.84 71.31
CA PRO A 49 -26.22 -16.21 71.80
C PRO A 49 -27.02 -17.16 70.92
N ASN A 50 -26.51 -18.36 70.70
CA ASN A 50 -27.26 -19.44 70.06
C ASN A 50 -28.31 -20.01 71.04
N SER A 51 -29.18 -20.92 70.56
CA SER A 51 -30.27 -21.53 71.35
C SER A 51 -29.81 -22.33 72.58
N LYS A 52 -28.50 -22.59 72.73
CA LYS A 52 -27.88 -23.31 73.85
C LYS A 52 -27.16 -22.38 74.82
N GLY A 53 -27.11 -21.07 74.54
CA GLY A 53 -26.44 -20.07 75.38
C GLY A 53 -24.96 -19.83 75.03
N ASP A 54 -24.42 -20.47 73.99
CA ASP A 54 -23.05 -20.23 73.53
C ASP A 54 -22.98 -19.01 72.61
N VAL A 55 -21.82 -18.34 72.55
CA VAL A 55 -21.60 -17.19 71.67
C VAL A 55 -21.51 -17.66 70.22
N GLY A 56 -22.38 -17.16 69.34
CA GLY A 56 -22.31 -17.44 67.90
C GLY A 56 -21.16 -16.70 67.25
N TRP A 57 -19.98 -17.32 67.20
CA TRP A 57 -18.77 -16.71 66.63
C TRP A 57 -18.81 -16.64 65.10
N ASP A 58 -18.73 -15.42 64.57
CA ASP A 58 -18.35 -15.15 63.18
C ASP A 58 -16.97 -14.47 63.13
N GLN A 59 -16.40 -14.34 61.92
CA GLN A 59 -15.10 -13.71 61.72
C GLN A 59 -15.01 -12.31 62.34
N GLN A 60 -16.07 -11.51 62.18
CA GLN A 60 -16.10 -10.14 62.68
C GLN A 60 -16.23 -10.08 64.21
N GLY A 61 -17.06 -10.93 64.78
CA GLY A 61 -17.27 -11.06 66.22
C GLY A 61 -16.01 -11.49 66.95
N LEU A 62 -15.26 -12.44 66.41
CA LEU A 62 -13.97 -12.88 66.96
C LEU A 62 -12.94 -11.75 66.98
N LEU A 63 -12.72 -11.10 65.84
CA LEU A 63 -11.73 -10.02 65.73
C LEU A 63 -12.11 -8.79 66.57
N LYS A 64 -13.40 -8.42 66.61
CA LYS A 64 -13.90 -7.34 67.49
C LYS A 64 -13.74 -7.69 68.97
N THR A 65 -13.95 -8.94 69.35
CA THR A 65 -13.79 -9.38 70.74
C THR A 65 -12.34 -9.34 71.17
N MET A 66 -11.41 -9.80 70.33
CA MET A 66 -9.97 -9.65 70.59
C MET A 66 -9.59 -8.18 70.79
N MET A 67 -10.13 -7.27 69.97
CA MET A 67 -9.87 -5.84 70.08
C MET A 67 -10.47 -5.21 71.35
N ALA A 68 -11.71 -5.57 71.69
CA ALA A 68 -12.45 -5.02 72.83
C ALA A 68 -11.88 -5.47 74.19
N PHE A 69 -11.42 -6.72 74.27
CA PHE A 69 -10.83 -7.32 75.47
C PHE A 69 -9.31 -7.39 75.41
N TRP A 70 -8.66 -6.56 74.57
CA TRP A 70 -7.22 -6.66 74.35
C TRP A 70 -6.42 -6.57 75.65
N LYS A 71 -6.67 -5.54 76.47
CA LYS A 71 -5.98 -5.36 77.77
C LYS A 71 -6.39 -6.41 78.80
N ASP A 72 -7.64 -6.86 78.72
CA ASP A 72 -8.26 -7.68 79.76
C ASP A 72 -7.90 -9.17 79.60
N ALA A 73 -7.74 -9.66 78.36
CA ALA A 73 -7.56 -11.08 78.08
C ALA A 73 -6.40 -11.44 77.12
N PHE A 74 -5.90 -10.52 76.29
CA PHE A 74 -4.95 -10.86 75.21
C PHE A 74 -3.54 -10.26 75.35
N ALA A 75 -3.40 -9.10 75.98
CA ALA A 75 -2.14 -8.34 76.06
C ALA A 75 -1.01 -9.03 76.85
N THR A 76 -1.33 -10.08 77.62
CA THR A 76 -0.32 -10.87 78.35
C THR A 76 0.30 -11.98 77.53
N VAL A 77 -0.24 -12.30 76.35
CA VAL A 77 0.26 -13.36 75.45
C VAL A 77 0.48 -12.87 74.02
N LEU A 78 -0.26 -11.84 73.59
CA LEU A 78 -0.10 -11.19 72.28
C LEU A 78 0.38 -9.74 72.47
N GLY A 79 1.31 -9.30 71.61
CA GLY A 79 1.95 -8.00 71.69
C GLY A 79 1.27 -6.92 70.83
N HIS A 80 1.93 -5.76 70.73
CA HIS A 80 1.44 -4.66 69.89
C HIS A 80 1.28 -5.04 68.39
N PRO A 81 2.20 -5.78 67.75
CA PRO A 81 2.06 -6.18 66.35
C PRO A 81 0.80 -7.00 66.07
N GLU A 82 0.47 -7.96 66.94
CA GLU A 82 -0.70 -8.82 66.77
C GLU A 82 -2.00 -8.02 66.89
N ARG A 83 -2.02 -7.00 67.75
CA ARG A 83 -3.15 -6.06 67.82
C ARG A 83 -3.36 -5.34 66.50
N SER A 84 -2.28 -4.91 65.86
CA SER A 84 -2.32 -4.26 64.56
C SER A 84 -2.82 -5.22 63.47
N TYR A 85 -2.41 -6.49 63.49
CA TYR A 85 -2.93 -7.52 62.58
C TYR A 85 -4.44 -7.70 62.75
N VAL A 86 -4.94 -7.80 63.99
CA VAL A 86 -6.38 -7.90 64.25
C VAL A 86 -7.14 -6.68 63.72
N SER A 87 -6.58 -5.48 63.86
CA SER A 87 -7.16 -4.26 63.28
C SER A 87 -7.21 -4.29 61.76
N GLU A 88 -6.10 -4.67 61.12
CA GLU A 88 -6.00 -4.77 59.66
C GLU A 88 -6.97 -5.82 59.10
N LEU A 89 -7.13 -6.96 59.79
CA LEU A 89 -8.07 -8.01 59.39
C LEU A 89 -9.54 -7.61 59.55
N LEU A 90 -9.87 -6.70 60.47
CA LEU A 90 -11.22 -6.12 60.53
C LEU A 90 -11.51 -5.30 59.26
N ASP A 91 -10.54 -4.54 58.77
CA ASP A 91 -10.69 -3.78 57.52
C ASP A 91 -10.78 -4.70 56.30
N VAL A 92 -9.91 -5.71 56.21
CA VAL A 92 -9.96 -6.74 55.16
C VAL A 92 -11.32 -7.43 55.12
N ARG A 93 -11.86 -7.83 56.28
CA ARG A 93 -13.19 -8.43 56.38
C ARG A 93 -14.28 -7.47 55.92
N ASN A 94 -14.23 -6.22 56.35
CA ASN A 94 -15.21 -5.20 55.95
C ASN A 94 -15.22 -5.04 54.42
N LYS A 95 -14.05 -4.89 53.80
CA LYS A 95 -13.90 -4.85 52.33
C LYS A 95 -14.49 -6.10 51.66
N LEU A 96 -14.20 -7.28 52.19
CA LEU A 96 -14.74 -8.55 51.69
C LEU A 96 -16.27 -8.58 51.72
N SER A 97 -16.88 -8.10 52.82
CA SER A 97 -18.34 -8.05 53.01
C SER A 97 -19.05 -7.02 52.13
N HIS A 98 -18.35 -5.96 51.69
CA HIS A 98 -18.86 -4.95 50.76
C HIS A 98 -18.62 -5.29 49.28
N ASN A 99 -18.20 -6.53 48.97
CA ASN A 99 -17.86 -6.98 47.61
C ASN A 99 -16.77 -6.13 46.92
N GLU A 100 -15.86 -5.52 47.70
CA GLU A 100 -14.73 -4.79 47.13
C GLU A 100 -13.70 -5.73 46.48
N THR A 101 -12.94 -5.20 45.52
CA THR A 101 -11.89 -5.92 44.81
C THR A 101 -10.57 -5.91 45.60
N PHE A 102 -9.74 -6.94 45.40
CA PHE A 102 -8.40 -7.04 45.99
C PHE A 102 -7.36 -7.09 44.88
N THR A 103 -6.38 -6.20 44.89
CA THR A 103 -5.19 -6.33 44.03
C THR A 103 -4.35 -7.53 44.49
N TYR A 104 -3.36 -7.95 43.67
CA TYR A 104 -2.42 -8.99 44.10
C TYR A 104 -1.63 -8.59 45.35
N ASP A 105 -1.32 -7.31 45.52
CA ASP A 105 -0.63 -6.77 46.70
C ASP A 105 -1.53 -6.75 47.93
N ASP A 106 -2.79 -6.34 47.76
CA ASP A 106 -3.77 -6.36 48.86
C ASP A 106 -4.06 -7.80 49.31
N ALA A 107 -4.16 -8.74 48.37
CA ALA A 107 -4.41 -10.15 48.67
C ALA A 107 -3.21 -10.82 49.34
N ASP A 108 -1.98 -10.57 48.87
CA ASP A 108 -0.75 -11.04 49.54
C ASP A 108 -0.65 -10.49 50.96
N ARG A 109 -0.90 -9.19 51.13
CA ARG A 109 -0.85 -8.52 52.43
C ARG A 109 -1.91 -9.07 53.38
N ALA A 110 -3.15 -9.22 52.92
CA ALA A 110 -4.23 -9.78 53.71
C ALA A 110 -3.92 -11.21 54.19
N LEU A 111 -3.44 -12.07 53.30
CA LEU A 111 -3.07 -13.46 53.63
C LEU A 111 -1.86 -13.53 54.57
N ASP A 112 -0.86 -12.64 54.44
CA ASP A 112 0.27 -12.57 55.36
C ASP A 112 -0.17 -12.11 56.77
N SER A 113 -1.04 -11.12 56.87
CA SER A 113 -1.61 -10.66 58.14
C SER A 113 -2.43 -11.76 58.83
N MET A 114 -3.20 -12.55 58.08
CA MET A 114 -3.89 -13.74 58.60
C MET A 114 -2.89 -14.79 59.10
N ARG A 115 -1.88 -15.13 58.29
CA ARG A 115 -0.86 -16.13 58.61
C ARG A 115 -0.11 -15.79 59.89
N ARG A 116 0.37 -14.55 60.02
CA ARG A 116 1.12 -14.07 61.20
C ARG A 116 0.28 -14.13 62.48
N LEU A 117 -1.01 -13.80 62.38
CA LEU A 117 -1.92 -13.93 63.52
C LEU A 117 -2.08 -15.40 63.92
N MET A 118 -2.23 -16.32 62.95
CA MET A 118 -2.33 -17.76 63.22
C MET A 118 -1.05 -18.33 63.84
N GLU A 119 0.13 -17.88 63.39
CA GLU A 119 1.41 -18.27 63.99
C GLU A 119 1.53 -17.79 65.44
N SER A 120 1.07 -16.57 65.72
CA SER A 120 1.12 -15.97 67.06
C SER A 120 0.26 -16.70 68.10
N ILE A 121 -0.77 -17.41 67.65
CA ILE A 121 -1.63 -18.26 68.50
C ILE A 121 -1.27 -19.76 68.42
N SER A 122 -0.16 -20.11 67.77
CA SER A 122 0.28 -21.50 67.55
C SER A 122 -0.69 -22.37 66.75
N ALA A 123 -1.48 -21.77 65.85
CA ALA A 123 -2.38 -22.47 64.92
C ALA A 123 -1.65 -22.85 63.61
N GLY A 124 -0.72 -23.82 63.71
CA GLY A 124 0.19 -24.21 62.62
C GLY A 124 -0.51 -24.64 61.33
N ASP A 125 -1.56 -25.46 61.41
CA ASP A 125 -2.27 -25.98 60.23
C ASP A 125 -2.94 -24.86 59.42
N ALA A 126 -3.58 -23.90 60.11
CA ALA A 126 -4.21 -22.75 59.48
C ALA A 126 -3.17 -21.80 58.88
N ALA A 127 -2.07 -21.56 59.60
CA ALA A 127 -0.95 -20.75 59.11
C ALA A 127 -0.32 -21.36 57.84
N GLU A 128 -0.16 -22.69 57.77
CA GLU A 128 0.41 -23.37 56.61
C GLU A 128 -0.52 -23.26 55.39
N GLN A 129 -1.83 -23.43 55.57
CA GLN A 129 -2.81 -23.24 54.49
C GLN A 129 -2.80 -21.81 53.96
N LEU A 130 -2.79 -20.82 54.84
CA LEU A 130 -2.67 -19.41 54.47
C LEU A 130 -1.35 -19.12 53.73
N SER A 131 -0.25 -19.74 54.15
CA SER A 131 1.04 -19.63 53.47
C SER A 131 0.98 -20.20 52.04
N ARG A 132 0.34 -21.36 51.83
CA ARG A 132 0.19 -21.95 50.48
C ARG A 132 -0.66 -21.06 49.56
N MET A 133 -1.72 -20.46 50.09
CA MET A 133 -2.58 -19.53 49.34
C MET A 133 -1.80 -18.27 48.95
N ARG A 134 -1.02 -17.72 49.89
CA ARG A 134 -0.13 -16.58 49.67
C ARG A 134 0.93 -16.88 48.60
N ASP A 135 1.61 -18.03 48.70
CA ASP A 135 2.61 -18.46 47.71
C ASP A 135 1.99 -18.61 46.32
N THR A 136 0.73 -19.03 46.23
CA THR A 136 0.01 -19.13 44.96
C THR A 136 -0.30 -17.75 44.37
N ILE A 137 -0.72 -16.77 45.20
CA ILE A 137 -0.88 -15.37 44.80
C ILE A 137 0.45 -14.80 44.29
N LEU A 138 1.54 -14.99 45.03
CA LEU A 138 2.87 -14.50 44.66
C LEU A 138 3.37 -15.16 43.37
N ARG A 139 3.23 -16.48 43.22
CA ARG A 139 3.60 -17.18 41.97
C ARG A 139 2.80 -16.68 40.78
N THR A 140 1.50 -16.44 40.95
CA THR A 140 0.64 -15.92 39.88
C THR A 140 1.08 -14.50 39.49
N LYS A 141 1.29 -13.63 40.48
CA LYS A 141 1.83 -12.27 40.28
C LYS A 141 3.19 -12.30 39.57
N PHE A 142 4.13 -13.12 40.01
CA PHE A 142 5.44 -13.23 39.37
C PHE A 142 5.36 -13.84 37.97
N THR A 143 4.47 -14.79 37.73
CA THR A 143 4.25 -15.35 36.37
C THR A 143 3.63 -14.32 35.44
N GLU A 144 2.72 -13.47 35.92
CA GLU A 144 2.15 -12.37 35.15
C GLU A 144 3.16 -11.25 34.92
N LEU A 145 3.97 -10.90 35.93
CA LEU A 145 5.09 -9.95 35.79
C LEU A 145 6.15 -10.47 34.83
N GLN A 146 6.49 -11.76 34.91
CA GLN A 146 7.44 -12.41 34.00
C GLN A 146 6.84 -12.55 32.61
N ARG A 147 5.55 -12.84 32.44
CA ARG A 147 4.86 -12.77 31.14
C ARG A 147 4.82 -11.34 30.60
N ASN A 148 4.68 -10.33 31.45
CA ASN A 148 4.75 -8.93 31.05
C ASN A 148 6.18 -8.52 30.69
N GLU A 149 7.21 -9.01 31.39
CA GLU A 149 8.63 -8.82 31.07
C GLU A 149 9.06 -9.60 29.84
N GLU A 150 8.57 -10.82 29.65
CA GLU A 150 8.76 -11.64 28.46
C GLU A 150 8.01 -11.01 27.28
N ARG A 151 6.78 -10.51 27.45
CA ARG A 151 6.13 -9.65 26.44
C ARG A 151 7.01 -8.42 26.14
N ARG A 152 7.57 -7.76 27.15
CA ARG A 152 8.52 -6.64 27.01
C ARG A 152 9.81 -7.02 26.25
N LYS A 153 10.34 -8.23 26.46
CA LYS A 153 11.58 -8.73 25.84
C LYS A 153 11.35 -9.34 24.44
N THR A 154 10.18 -9.91 24.20
CA THR A 154 9.82 -10.61 22.95
C THR A 154 9.11 -9.68 21.96
N GLN A 155 8.50 -8.58 22.42
CA GLN A 155 8.02 -7.50 21.57
C GLN A 155 9.13 -6.46 21.32
N ARG A 156 10.15 -6.80 20.53
CA ARG A 156 10.78 -5.78 19.67
C ARG A 156 9.76 -5.41 18.58
N LEU A 157 8.71 -4.71 18.99
CA LEU A 157 7.69 -4.11 18.11
C LEU A 157 8.13 -2.73 17.59
N GLU A 158 9.31 -2.26 18.02
CA GLU A 158 9.76 -0.88 17.98
C GLU A 158 9.51 -0.22 16.64
N ILE A 159 8.49 0.65 16.59
CA ILE A 159 8.65 1.88 15.81
C ILE A 159 9.84 2.59 16.46
N SER A 160 10.93 2.68 15.73
CA SER A 160 12.06 3.53 16.09
C SER A 160 11.80 4.93 15.55
N VAL A 161 12.20 5.94 16.31
CA VAL A 161 12.07 7.35 15.97
C VAL A 161 13.40 8.00 16.27
N GLU A 162 13.82 8.98 15.47
CA GLU A 162 14.87 9.89 15.91
C GLU A 162 14.38 11.32 15.90
N THR A 163 14.09 11.79 17.10
CA THR A 163 13.70 13.17 17.28
C THR A 163 14.92 14.06 17.51
N VAL A 164 14.74 15.36 17.28
CA VAL A 164 15.74 16.37 17.63
C VAL A 164 16.19 16.17 19.09
N ALA A 165 17.51 16.24 19.32
CA ALA A 165 18.09 16.13 20.65
C ALA A 165 17.45 17.14 21.62
N GLY A 166 16.98 16.66 22.77
CA GLY A 166 16.30 17.47 23.79
C GLY A 166 14.77 17.49 23.73
N LEU A 167 14.15 16.84 22.73
CA LEU A 167 12.72 16.50 22.79
C LEU A 167 12.51 15.23 23.63
N LYS A 168 11.45 15.23 24.43
CA LYS A 168 11.07 14.08 25.26
C LYS A 168 9.91 13.32 24.62
N PRO A 169 9.89 11.98 24.71
CA PRO A 169 8.71 11.19 24.34
C PRO A 169 7.47 11.71 25.07
N TRP A 170 6.30 11.64 24.43
CA TRP A 170 5.06 12.15 25.04
C TRP A 170 4.78 11.51 26.41
N ARG A 171 5.17 10.24 26.57
CA ARG A 171 5.01 9.44 27.79
C ARG A 171 5.76 10.00 28.99
N GLU A 172 6.86 10.72 28.74
CA GLU A 172 7.62 11.40 29.79
C GLU A 172 7.04 12.78 30.14
N VAL A 173 6.13 13.31 29.32
CA VAL A 173 5.54 14.64 29.50
C VAL A 173 4.16 14.54 30.15
N VAL A 174 3.32 13.62 29.69
CA VAL A 174 1.93 13.45 30.14
C VAL A 174 1.62 11.99 30.40
N GLU A 175 0.93 11.73 31.51
CA GLU A 175 0.57 10.39 31.94
C GLU A 175 -0.90 10.09 31.58
N PRO A 176 -1.22 8.91 31.02
CA PRO A 176 -2.60 8.46 30.91
C PRO A 176 -3.24 8.26 32.29
N HIS A 177 -4.58 8.29 32.37
CA HIS A 177 -5.27 7.88 33.59
C HIS A 177 -5.01 6.41 33.90
N GLN A 178 -5.16 6.00 35.17
CA GLN A 178 -4.74 4.68 35.64
C GLN A 178 -5.49 3.52 34.96
N ASP A 179 -6.78 3.68 34.69
CA ASP A 179 -7.64 2.77 33.92
C ASP A 179 -7.14 2.56 32.47
N VAL A 180 -6.70 3.63 31.80
CA VAL A 180 -6.09 3.56 30.47
C VAL A 180 -4.68 2.96 30.53
N ALA A 181 -3.86 3.37 31.51
CA ALA A 181 -2.50 2.90 31.68
C ALA A 181 -2.43 1.39 31.96
N THR A 182 -3.35 0.88 32.80
CA THR A 182 -3.42 -0.55 33.17
C THR A 182 -4.17 -1.41 32.15
N GLY A 183 -5.00 -0.79 31.30
CA GLY A 183 -5.80 -1.50 30.31
C GLY A 183 -6.99 -2.26 30.92
N GLU A 184 -7.36 -1.92 32.16
CA GLU A 184 -8.56 -2.39 32.87
C GLU A 184 -9.83 -1.61 32.49
N PHE A 185 -9.69 -0.60 31.62
CA PHE A 185 -10.77 0.19 31.04
C PHE A 185 -11.96 -0.69 30.59
N GLN A 186 -13.15 -0.45 31.14
CA GLN A 186 -14.38 -1.16 30.76
C GLN A 186 -15.25 -0.31 29.82
N GLN A 187 -15.80 -0.94 28.77
CA GLN A 187 -16.66 -0.26 27.79
C GLN A 187 -17.88 0.45 28.41
N ALA A 188 -18.35 0.00 29.58
CA ALA A 188 -19.47 0.59 30.31
C ALA A 188 -19.09 1.90 31.03
N GLU A 189 -17.82 2.16 31.27
CA GLU A 189 -17.33 3.33 32.03
C GLU A 189 -17.33 4.63 31.21
N PHE A 190 -17.58 4.62 29.89
CA PHE A 190 -17.78 5.86 29.12
C PHE A 190 -19.25 6.21 28.87
N ALA A 191 -20.18 5.40 29.37
CA ALA A 191 -21.60 5.71 29.31
C ALA A 191 -22.00 6.43 30.61
N ALA A 192 -22.17 7.74 30.52
CA ALA A 192 -22.82 8.51 31.57
C ALA A 192 -24.24 7.94 31.80
N ASP A 193 -24.58 7.67 33.05
CA ASP A 193 -25.89 7.14 33.45
C ASP A 193 -26.44 7.99 34.60
N LEU A 194 -27.40 8.85 34.27
CA LEU A 194 -27.99 9.79 35.22
C LEU A 194 -28.75 9.07 36.34
N ALA A 195 -29.38 7.92 36.05
CA ALA A 195 -30.10 7.14 37.05
C ALA A 195 -29.15 6.51 38.08
N LYS A 196 -28.00 5.99 37.63
CA LYS A 196 -26.96 5.46 38.53
C LYS A 196 -26.33 6.55 39.39
N VAL A 197 -26.11 7.75 38.85
CA VAL A 197 -25.59 8.88 39.64
C VAL A 197 -26.62 9.32 40.67
N HIS A 198 -27.89 9.46 40.28
CA HIS A 198 -28.98 9.83 41.17
C HIS A 198 -29.18 8.81 42.32
N SER A 199 -29.06 7.51 42.03
CA SER A 199 -29.15 6.43 43.04
C SER A 199 -27.86 6.19 43.83
N GLY A 200 -26.76 6.88 43.50
CA GLY A 200 -25.46 6.72 44.17
C GLY A 200 -24.64 5.48 43.78
N SER A 201 -25.08 4.72 42.79
CA SER A 201 -24.45 3.47 42.31
C SER A 201 -23.47 3.66 41.14
N ALA A 202 -23.34 4.87 40.60
CA ALA A 202 -22.40 5.18 39.52
C ALA A 202 -20.92 5.13 39.96
N PRO A 203 -19.98 4.90 39.02
CA PRO A 203 -18.54 5.04 39.27
C PRO A 203 -18.18 6.41 39.84
N ALA A 204 -17.09 6.47 40.62
CA ALA A 204 -16.66 7.69 41.31
C ALA A 204 -16.47 8.87 40.35
N GLU A 205 -15.96 8.64 39.14
CA GLU A 205 -15.72 9.69 38.14
C GLU A 205 -16.99 10.40 37.62
N TYR A 206 -18.17 9.77 37.75
CA TYR A 206 -19.45 10.40 37.44
C TYR A 206 -20.24 10.78 38.68
N ARG A 207 -20.02 10.10 39.81
CA ARG A 207 -20.75 10.33 41.06
C ARG A 207 -20.18 11.47 41.89
N ASP A 208 -18.85 11.59 41.94
CA ASP A 208 -18.15 12.64 42.67
C ASP A 208 -18.08 13.92 41.82
N PRO A 209 -18.70 15.03 42.25
CA PRO A 209 -18.69 16.29 41.51
C PRO A 209 -17.28 16.80 41.16
N LYS A 210 -16.30 16.64 42.07
CA LYS A 210 -14.93 17.12 41.88
C LYS A 210 -14.24 16.35 40.77
N GLN A 211 -14.35 15.01 40.82
CA GLN A 211 -13.77 14.15 39.79
C GLN A 211 -14.45 14.36 38.45
N PHE A 212 -15.79 14.50 38.43
CA PHE A 212 -16.55 14.76 37.22
C PHE A 212 -16.06 16.03 36.52
N PHE A 213 -16.02 17.18 37.22
CA PHE A 213 -15.60 18.45 36.61
C PHE A 213 -14.12 18.47 36.24
N SER A 214 -13.24 17.81 37.00
CA SER A 214 -11.81 17.69 36.63
C SER A 214 -11.58 16.96 35.30
N ARG A 215 -12.44 15.98 34.96
CA ARG A 215 -12.38 15.21 33.70
C ARG A 215 -13.26 15.80 32.59
N THR A 216 -14.04 16.83 32.91
CA THR A 216 -14.97 17.47 31.97
C THR A 216 -14.29 18.65 31.31
N TYR A 217 -14.43 18.74 29.98
CA TYR A 217 -14.11 19.96 29.25
C TYR A 217 -15.39 20.78 29.09
N LEU A 218 -15.37 22.03 29.56
CA LEU A 218 -16.50 22.95 29.42
C LEU A 218 -16.53 23.51 28.01
N THR A 219 -17.27 22.84 27.13
CA THR A 219 -17.53 23.32 25.77
C THR A 219 -18.34 24.61 25.79
N GLU A 220 -18.37 25.34 24.67
CA GLU A 220 -19.19 26.53 24.51
C GLU A 220 -20.67 26.21 24.82
N GLY A 221 -21.21 25.14 24.23
CA GLY A 221 -22.59 24.70 24.45
C GLY A 221 -22.89 24.30 25.89
N LEU A 222 -21.98 23.58 26.56
CA LEU A 222 -22.13 23.23 27.98
C LEU A 222 -22.01 24.48 28.87
N SER A 223 -21.10 25.39 28.55
CA SER A 223 -20.90 26.64 29.28
C SER A 223 -22.15 27.54 29.18
N THR A 224 -22.73 27.69 27.99
CA THR A 224 -23.99 28.42 27.80
C THR A 224 -25.13 27.79 28.59
N LEU A 225 -25.22 26.45 28.61
CA LEU A 225 -26.21 25.72 29.39
C LEU A 225 -26.07 25.99 30.90
N LEU A 226 -24.86 25.87 31.43
CA LEU A 226 -24.57 26.08 32.86
C LEU A 226 -24.83 27.54 33.27
N VAL A 227 -24.42 28.51 32.45
CA VAL A 227 -24.69 29.94 32.67
C VAL A 227 -26.19 30.24 32.64
N GLY A 228 -26.92 29.69 31.67
CA GLY A 228 -28.38 29.85 31.57
C GLY A 228 -29.10 29.24 32.77
N ALA A 229 -28.68 28.05 33.19
CA ALA A 229 -29.22 27.37 34.36
C ALA A 229 -28.92 28.11 35.66
N ALA A 230 -27.71 28.64 35.84
CA ALA A 230 -27.37 29.46 37.00
C ALA A 230 -28.26 30.70 37.08
N LYS A 231 -28.46 31.43 35.97
CA LYS A 231 -29.39 32.58 35.90
C LYS A 231 -30.83 32.20 36.26
N ARG A 232 -31.29 31.04 35.80
CA ARG A 232 -32.66 30.56 36.08
C ARG A 232 -32.86 30.23 37.53
N LEU A 233 -31.93 29.47 38.11
CA LEU A 233 -31.99 29.01 39.49
C LEU A 233 -31.78 30.15 40.50
N SER A 234 -30.99 31.16 40.17
CA SER A 234 -30.82 32.39 40.98
C SER A 234 -31.97 33.39 40.85
N GLY A 235 -32.92 33.18 39.93
CA GLY A 235 -34.03 34.09 39.66
C GLY A 235 -33.65 35.37 38.90
N THR A 236 -32.45 35.42 38.30
CA THR A 236 -31.93 36.61 37.59
C THR A 236 -32.14 36.55 36.07
N GLY A 237 -33.00 35.66 35.57
CA GLY A 237 -33.31 35.48 34.14
C GLY A 237 -33.13 34.03 33.68
N GLY A 238 -32.85 33.78 32.40
CA GLY A 238 -32.59 32.44 31.88
C GLY A 238 -33.85 31.68 31.44
N ASP A 239 -33.65 30.73 30.53
CA ASP A 239 -34.74 29.98 29.90
C ASP A 239 -35.37 28.97 30.88
N PRO A 240 -36.70 28.82 30.87
CA PRO A 240 -37.40 27.91 31.77
C PRO A 240 -37.28 26.44 31.34
N VAL A 241 -37.21 26.18 30.03
CA VAL A 241 -37.20 24.85 29.44
C VAL A 241 -36.06 24.76 28.44
N VAL A 242 -35.20 23.76 28.60
CA VAL A 242 -34.08 23.49 27.69
C VAL A 242 -34.21 22.08 27.12
N GLU A 243 -34.22 22.00 25.79
CA GLU A 243 -34.17 20.73 25.08
C GLU A 243 -32.71 20.40 24.73
N LEU A 244 -32.26 19.22 25.16
CA LEU A 244 -30.97 18.68 24.74
C LEU A 244 -31.18 17.80 23.52
N GLN A 245 -30.81 18.33 22.35
CA GLN A 245 -30.68 17.57 21.12
C GLN A 245 -29.21 17.29 20.84
N THR A 246 -28.86 16.05 20.51
CA THR A 246 -27.51 15.73 20.02
C THR A 246 -27.58 15.08 18.66
N ASN A 247 -26.95 15.70 17.66
CA ASN A 247 -26.65 15.05 16.38
C ASN A 247 -25.53 14.01 16.51
N PHE A 248 -24.76 14.07 17.61
CA PHE A 248 -23.58 13.26 17.86
C PHE A 248 -23.71 12.62 19.25
N GLY A 249 -23.84 11.29 19.30
CA GLY A 249 -24.02 10.56 20.55
C GLY A 249 -22.96 10.91 21.61
N GLY A 250 -23.39 11.01 22.87
CA GLY A 250 -22.53 11.12 24.05
C GLY A 250 -22.56 12.42 24.85
N GLY A 251 -23.42 13.40 24.52
CA GLY A 251 -23.45 14.70 25.21
C GLY A 251 -24.62 14.96 26.18
N LYS A 252 -25.81 14.40 25.94
CA LYS A 252 -27.07 14.77 26.66
C LYS A 252 -27.01 14.45 28.14
N THR A 253 -26.82 13.17 28.46
CA THR A 253 -26.72 12.69 29.85
C THR A 253 -25.53 13.31 30.58
N HIS A 254 -24.43 13.58 29.87
CA HIS A 254 -23.27 14.25 30.46
C HIS A 254 -23.56 15.72 30.83
N SER A 255 -24.22 16.47 29.94
CA SER A 255 -24.68 17.84 30.24
C SER A 255 -25.69 17.87 31.40
N MET A 256 -26.60 16.90 31.47
CA MET A 256 -27.51 16.74 32.61
C MET A 256 -26.77 16.45 33.91
N LEU A 257 -25.71 15.62 33.87
CA LEU A 257 -24.87 15.37 35.05
C LEU A 257 -24.14 16.64 35.51
N ALA A 258 -23.63 17.46 34.60
CA ALA A 258 -23.01 18.74 34.95
C ALA A 258 -24.00 19.66 35.68
N LEU A 259 -25.25 19.75 35.20
CA LEU A 259 -26.32 20.48 35.88
C LEU A 259 -26.69 19.86 37.23
N TYR A 260 -26.80 18.53 37.30
CA TYR A 260 -27.10 17.80 38.53
C TYR A 260 -26.07 18.06 39.62
N HIS A 261 -24.78 18.09 39.26
CA HIS A 261 -23.67 18.36 40.17
C HIS A 261 -23.55 19.84 40.54
N MET A 262 -23.77 20.76 39.59
CA MET A 262 -23.84 22.20 39.88
C MET A 262 -24.95 22.53 40.88
N ALA A 263 -26.11 21.89 40.76
CA ALA A 263 -27.22 22.03 41.70
C ALA A 263 -27.07 21.17 42.97
N GLY A 264 -25.92 20.50 43.14
CA GLY A 264 -25.63 19.64 44.27
C GLY A 264 -25.19 20.40 45.53
N THR A 265 -24.72 19.66 46.52
CA THR A 265 -24.25 20.20 47.80
C THR A 265 -22.78 20.64 47.78
N THR A 266 -22.02 20.27 46.74
CA THR A 266 -20.61 20.64 46.63
C THR A 266 -20.51 22.11 46.22
N PRO A 267 -19.72 22.94 46.93
CA PRO A 267 -19.54 24.34 46.57
C PRO A 267 -19.01 24.49 45.15
N VAL A 268 -19.46 25.49 44.41
CA VAL A 268 -19.03 25.69 43.02
C VAL A 268 -17.53 26.00 42.91
N GLN A 269 -16.94 26.63 43.93
CA GLN A 269 -15.50 26.93 44.01
C GLN A 269 -14.62 25.67 44.00
N ASP A 270 -15.21 24.53 44.38
CA ASP A 270 -14.55 23.23 44.42
C ASP A 270 -14.68 22.46 43.08
N LEU A 271 -15.40 23.03 42.11
CA LEU A 271 -15.71 22.41 40.82
C LEU A 271 -14.88 23.08 39.71
N SER A 272 -13.75 22.46 39.38
CA SER A 272 -12.76 22.96 38.43
C SER A 272 -13.37 23.46 37.12
N GLY A 273 -13.14 24.74 36.80
CA GLY A 273 -13.58 25.41 35.57
C GLY A 273 -14.97 26.01 35.65
N LEU A 274 -15.88 25.44 36.47
CA LEU A 274 -17.20 26.01 36.70
C LEU A 274 -17.11 27.29 37.56
N ASP A 275 -16.22 27.27 38.55
CA ASP A 275 -15.85 28.43 39.35
C ASP A 275 -15.49 29.65 38.49
N GLN A 276 -14.53 29.47 37.57
CA GLN A 276 -14.05 30.52 36.68
C GLN A 276 -15.15 30.96 35.70
N LEU A 277 -15.94 30.01 35.18
CA LEU A 277 -17.04 30.30 34.26
C LEU A 277 -18.10 31.21 34.90
N LEU A 278 -18.52 30.90 36.12
CA LEU A 278 -19.53 31.69 36.82
C LEU A 278 -18.98 33.03 37.29
N GLU A 279 -17.75 33.08 37.81
CA GLU A 279 -17.10 34.31 38.24
C GLU A 279 -16.98 35.32 37.09
N THR A 280 -16.53 34.86 35.91
CA THR A 280 -16.42 35.68 34.69
C THR A 280 -17.76 36.29 34.28
N ASN A 281 -18.87 35.59 34.57
CA ASN A 281 -20.22 36.06 34.26
C ASN A 281 -20.91 36.79 35.44
N GLY A 282 -20.23 36.94 36.59
CA GLY A 282 -20.79 37.55 37.79
C GLY A 282 -21.99 36.79 38.37
N LEU A 283 -22.02 35.46 38.21
CA LEU A 283 -23.14 34.60 38.62
C LEU A 283 -22.81 33.79 39.87
N THR A 284 -23.86 33.45 40.62
CA THR A 284 -23.79 32.53 41.76
C THR A 284 -24.90 31.48 41.64
N VAL A 285 -24.66 30.30 42.22
CA VAL A 285 -25.66 29.23 42.29
C VAL A 285 -26.19 29.17 43.72
N PRO A 286 -27.52 29.26 43.94
CA PRO A 286 -28.09 29.18 45.28
C PRO A 286 -27.90 27.78 45.89
N SER A 287 -27.73 27.73 47.21
CA SER A 287 -27.72 26.46 47.96
C SER A 287 -29.14 25.90 48.12
N GLY A 288 -29.28 24.58 48.26
CA GLY A 288 -30.55 23.95 48.59
C GLY A 288 -31.53 23.81 47.42
N ILE A 289 -31.00 23.69 46.19
CA ILE A 289 -31.82 23.43 45.01
C ILE A 289 -32.44 22.04 45.10
N ASN A 290 -33.77 21.95 44.98
CA ASN A 290 -34.47 20.68 44.91
C ASN A 290 -34.32 20.07 43.51
N ARG A 291 -33.91 18.81 43.45
CA ARG A 291 -33.56 18.13 42.19
C ARG A 291 -34.48 16.94 41.97
N ALA A 292 -35.13 16.89 40.82
CA ALA A 292 -35.85 15.71 40.37
C ALA A 292 -35.24 15.15 39.08
N VAL A 293 -35.09 13.84 39.04
CA VAL A 293 -34.47 13.07 37.95
C VAL A 293 -35.44 11.98 37.52
N LEU A 294 -35.89 12.04 36.27
CA LEU A 294 -36.76 11.05 35.66
C LEU A 294 -36.02 10.45 34.46
N VAL A 295 -35.71 9.15 34.50
CA VAL A 295 -35.00 8.47 33.40
C VAL A 295 -35.92 7.42 32.81
N GLY A 296 -36.29 7.57 31.54
CA GLY A 296 -37.34 6.78 30.89
C GLY A 296 -37.02 5.30 30.70
N THR A 297 -35.76 4.90 30.90
CA THR A 297 -35.29 3.51 30.88
C THR A 297 -35.11 2.90 32.27
N SER A 298 -35.12 3.72 33.33
CA SER A 298 -34.87 3.27 34.71
C SER A 298 -36.10 2.67 35.37
N ARG A 299 -37.29 3.16 35.00
CA ARG A 299 -38.58 2.77 35.58
C ARG A 299 -39.55 2.36 34.49
N GLY A 300 -40.20 1.22 34.69
CA GLY A 300 -41.25 0.70 33.81
C GLY A 300 -42.62 1.34 34.12
N PRO A 301 -43.53 1.43 33.14
CA PRO A 301 -44.89 1.95 33.33
C PRO A 301 -45.77 1.18 34.33
N GLN A 302 -45.38 -0.05 34.70
CA GLN A 302 -46.08 -0.86 35.70
C GLN A 302 -45.52 -0.70 37.12
N ASP A 303 -44.35 -0.06 37.26
CA ASP A 303 -43.64 -0.02 38.53
C ASP A 303 -44.34 0.92 39.51
N VAL A 304 -44.61 0.42 40.71
CA VAL A 304 -45.17 1.19 41.82
C VAL A 304 -44.11 1.31 42.91
N LEU A 305 -43.65 2.54 43.16
CA LEU A 305 -42.68 2.81 44.22
C LEU A 305 -43.41 2.85 45.56
N ASN A 306 -42.92 2.05 46.51
CA ASN A 306 -43.38 2.09 47.89
C ASN A 306 -42.48 3.06 48.66
N ALA A 307 -42.97 4.27 48.85
CA ALA A 307 -42.28 5.32 49.57
C ALA A 307 -42.57 5.23 51.09
N ASP A 308 -41.80 5.99 51.87
CA ASP A 308 -41.92 6.02 53.33
C ASP A 308 -43.35 6.37 53.77
N GLY A 309 -43.82 5.68 54.82
CA GLY A 309 -45.20 5.80 55.30
C GLY A 309 -46.24 5.01 54.49
N GLY A 310 -45.81 4.08 53.62
CA GLY A 310 -46.71 3.18 52.89
C GLY A 310 -47.39 3.83 51.67
N ARG A 311 -46.93 5.01 51.24
CA ARG A 311 -47.43 5.70 50.05
C ARG A 311 -46.98 4.95 48.79
N LYS A 312 -47.91 4.80 47.85
CA LYS A 312 -47.68 4.15 46.55
C LYS A 312 -47.62 5.22 45.47
N ILE A 313 -46.46 5.39 44.84
CA ILE A 313 -46.24 6.31 43.73
C ILE A 313 -46.30 5.53 42.43
N ARG A 314 -47.23 5.86 41.53
CA ARG A 314 -47.51 5.12 40.29
C ARG A 314 -47.08 5.84 39.02
N THR A 315 -47.09 7.17 39.03
CA THR A 315 -46.93 7.98 37.83
C THR A 315 -45.64 8.79 37.84
N THR A 316 -45.25 9.32 36.69
CA THR A 316 -44.07 10.20 36.55
C THR A 316 -44.27 11.54 37.26
N TRP A 317 -45.49 12.08 37.30
CA TRP A 317 -45.81 13.30 38.06
C TRP A 317 -45.86 13.07 39.57
N GLY A 318 -46.30 11.90 40.02
CA GLY A 318 -46.21 11.52 41.44
C GLY A 318 -44.75 11.42 41.90
N ASP A 319 -43.91 10.79 41.07
CA ASP A 319 -42.47 10.66 41.30
C ASP A 319 -41.78 12.03 41.34
N LEU A 320 -42.09 12.90 40.36
CA LEU A 320 -41.60 14.28 40.32
C LEU A 320 -41.92 15.03 41.62
N ALA A 321 -43.18 15.00 42.06
CA ALA A 321 -43.62 15.70 43.26
C ALA A 321 -42.91 15.15 44.50
N TRP A 322 -42.79 13.83 44.62
CA TRP A 322 -42.09 13.18 45.72
C TRP A 322 -40.60 13.57 45.77
N GLN A 323 -39.91 13.58 44.63
CA GLN A 323 -38.48 13.95 44.59
C GLN A 323 -38.23 15.42 44.94
N LEU A 324 -39.15 16.34 44.58
CA LEU A 324 -38.97 17.76 44.85
C LEU A 324 -39.33 18.18 46.28
N GLY A 325 -40.39 17.62 46.87
CA GLY A 325 -40.94 18.08 48.15
C GLY A 325 -41.38 16.96 49.10
N GLY A 326 -41.03 15.71 48.82
CA GLY A 326 -41.37 14.56 49.66
C GLY A 326 -42.87 14.33 49.77
N ALA A 327 -43.30 13.90 50.97
CA ALA A 327 -44.70 13.58 51.26
C ALA A 327 -45.65 14.77 51.02
N ASP A 328 -45.24 15.97 51.42
CA ASP A 328 -46.02 17.19 51.30
C ASP A 328 -46.40 17.53 49.86
N ALA A 329 -45.44 17.41 48.94
CA ALA A 329 -45.67 17.70 47.52
C ALA A 329 -46.42 16.54 46.84
N PHE A 330 -46.13 15.28 47.22
CA PHE A 330 -46.87 14.13 46.70
C PHE A 330 -48.35 14.17 47.09
N ASP A 331 -48.67 14.53 48.33
CA ASP A 331 -50.05 14.60 48.81
C ASP A 331 -50.90 15.59 47.99
N MET A 332 -50.28 16.61 47.37
CA MET A 332 -50.97 17.54 46.45
C MET A 332 -51.39 16.88 45.12
N VAL A 333 -50.71 15.83 44.69
CA VAL A 333 -50.98 15.09 43.43
C VAL A 333 -51.45 13.65 43.66
N ALA A 334 -51.72 13.26 44.91
CA ALA A 334 -52.02 11.87 45.26
C ALA A 334 -53.26 11.31 44.53
N GLU A 335 -54.29 12.14 44.33
CA GLU A 335 -55.48 11.74 43.55
C GLU A 335 -55.15 11.56 42.06
N ASN A 336 -54.36 12.47 41.49
CA ASN A 336 -53.87 12.38 40.10
C ASN A 336 -53.00 11.13 39.89
N ASP A 337 -52.12 10.81 40.84
CA ASP A 337 -51.29 9.59 40.82
C ASP A 337 -52.15 8.32 40.91
N ALA A 338 -53.12 8.29 41.82
CA ALA A 338 -53.97 7.12 42.03
C ALA A 338 -54.88 6.83 40.84
N THR A 339 -55.36 7.86 40.14
CA THR A 339 -56.27 7.75 38.99
C THR A 339 -55.55 7.64 37.64
N GLY A 340 -54.24 7.92 37.58
CA GLY A 340 -53.50 7.97 36.33
C GLY A 340 -53.89 9.14 35.41
N ILE A 341 -54.53 10.18 35.97
CA ILE A 341 -54.95 11.38 35.24
C ILE A 341 -53.96 12.52 35.56
N ALA A 342 -53.38 13.12 34.50
CA ALA A 342 -52.37 14.16 34.65
C ALA A 342 -52.88 15.40 35.42
N PRO A 343 -52.05 15.99 36.30
CA PRO A 343 -52.37 17.23 36.98
C PRO A 343 -52.33 18.44 36.02
N GLY A 344 -53.12 19.48 36.32
CA GLY A 344 -53.10 20.73 35.58
C GLY A 344 -51.89 21.62 35.92
N SER A 345 -51.57 22.58 35.05
CA SER A 345 -50.40 23.47 35.20
C SER A 345 -50.42 24.30 36.49
N ASN A 346 -51.58 24.82 36.91
CA ASN A 346 -51.70 25.61 38.15
C ASN A 346 -51.30 24.82 39.41
N LEU A 347 -51.59 23.52 39.45
CA LEU A 347 -51.22 22.66 40.58
C LEU A 347 -49.71 22.41 40.59
N LEU A 348 -49.12 22.14 39.43
CA LEU A 348 -47.67 21.99 39.28
C LEU A 348 -46.94 23.29 39.63
N GLU A 349 -47.46 24.45 39.22
CA GLU A 349 -46.92 25.77 39.57
C GLU A 349 -46.93 26.00 41.09
N ALA A 350 -47.99 25.59 41.80
CA ALA A 350 -48.05 25.68 43.25
C ALA A 350 -46.98 24.81 43.94
N ILE A 351 -46.72 23.60 43.41
CA ILE A 351 -45.64 22.72 43.90
C ILE A 351 -44.28 23.38 43.67
N PHE A 352 -44.03 23.89 42.45
CA PHE A 352 -42.76 24.52 42.12
C PHE A 352 -42.50 25.78 42.94
N LYS A 353 -43.52 26.62 43.19
CA LYS A 353 -43.41 27.77 44.10
C LYS A 353 -43.06 27.36 45.54
N LYS A 354 -43.57 26.23 46.02
CA LYS A 354 -43.26 25.71 47.36
C LYS A 354 -41.84 25.14 47.44
N CYS A 355 -41.35 24.54 46.34
CA CYS A 355 -40.08 23.82 46.31
C CYS A 355 -38.93 24.61 45.65
N ALA A 356 -39.17 25.82 45.14
CA ALA A 356 -38.16 26.59 44.43
C ALA A 356 -36.95 26.95 45.34
N PRO A 357 -35.71 26.97 44.80
CA PRO A 357 -35.35 26.69 43.40
C PRO A 357 -35.40 25.19 43.05
N CYS A 358 -35.82 24.86 41.82
CA CYS A 358 -36.03 23.50 41.35
C CYS A 358 -35.27 23.21 40.04
N LEU A 359 -34.57 22.08 39.99
CA LEU A 359 -33.98 21.51 38.77
C LEU A 359 -34.68 20.18 38.44
N ILE A 360 -35.31 20.11 37.28
CA ILE A 360 -35.99 18.92 36.78
C ILE A 360 -35.23 18.40 35.56
N LEU A 361 -34.70 17.18 35.65
CA LEU A 361 -33.97 16.51 34.59
C LEU A 361 -34.76 15.30 34.10
N ILE A 362 -35.06 15.25 32.80
CA ILE A 362 -35.79 14.13 32.20
C ILE A 362 -34.95 13.52 31.07
N ASP A 363 -34.36 12.35 31.31
CA ASP A 363 -33.55 11.63 30.32
C ASP A 363 -34.38 10.53 29.62
N GLU A 364 -34.22 10.39 28.30
CA GLU A 364 -34.85 9.35 27.48
C GLU A 364 -36.39 9.31 27.60
N TRP A 365 -37.05 10.47 27.59
CA TRP A 365 -38.50 10.55 27.80
C TRP A 365 -39.30 9.76 26.74
N VAL A 366 -38.84 9.79 25.48
CA VAL A 366 -39.45 9.03 24.37
C VAL A 366 -39.43 7.53 24.65
N ALA A 367 -38.36 7.01 25.27
CA ALA A 367 -38.24 5.59 25.59
C ALA A 367 -39.31 5.13 26.60
N TYR A 368 -39.72 6.01 27.52
CA TYR A 368 -40.82 5.75 28.44
C TYR A 368 -42.18 5.78 27.72
N LEU A 369 -42.45 6.85 26.97
CA LEU A 369 -43.75 7.04 26.29
C LEU A 369 -44.04 5.95 25.25
N ARG A 370 -43.01 5.42 24.57
CA ARG A 370 -43.17 4.31 23.64
C ARG A 370 -43.75 3.06 24.30
N GLN A 371 -43.44 2.81 25.58
CA GLN A 371 -43.90 1.61 26.30
C GLN A 371 -45.40 1.66 26.65
N ILE A 372 -45.99 2.85 26.70
CA ILE A 372 -47.42 3.04 27.02
C ILE A 372 -48.27 3.32 25.78
N TYR A 373 -47.67 3.36 24.59
CA TYR A 373 -48.36 3.61 23.34
C TYR A 373 -49.31 2.45 22.99
N LYS A 374 -50.60 2.76 22.81
CA LYS A 374 -51.68 1.77 22.59
C LYS A 374 -51.81 0.72 23.71
N VAL A 375 -51.38 1.05 24.94
CA VAL A 375 -51.53 0.19 26.13
C VAL A 375 -52.44 0.89 27.14
N GLU A 376 -53.47 0.19 27.61
CA GLU A 376 -54.45 0.70 28.58
C GLU A 376 -54.34 -0.01 29.93
N GLY A 377 -54.92 0.60 30.98
CA GLY A 377 -55.00 0.01 32.32
C GLY A 377 -53.70 0.01 33.12
N LEU A 378 -52.68 0.77 32.68
CA LEU A 378 -51.41 0.88 33.39
C LEU A 378 -51.51 1.86 34.57
N PRO A 379 -50.83 1.59 35.71
CA PRO A 379 -50.76 2.52 36.84
C PRO A 379 -50.17 3.90 36.47
N SER A 380 -49.33 3.96 35.45
CA SER A 380 -48.68 5.19 34.95
C SER A 380 -49.61 6.18 34.24
N GLY A 381 -50.89 5.85 34.07
CA GLY A 381 -51.80 6.56 33.18
C GLY A 381 -51.60 6.21 31.70
N SER A 382 -52.47 6.75 30.84
CA SER A 382 -52.45 6.52 29.39
C SER A 382 -51.36 7.34 28.68
N PHE A 383 -51.12 7.02 27.40
CA PHE A 383 -50.24 7.80 26.52
C PHE A 383 -50.68 9.28 26.45
N ASP A 384 -51.97 9.55 26.25
CA ASP A 384 -52.51 10.91 26.18
C ASP A 384 -52.46 11.65 27.53
N ALA A 385 -52.63 10.94 28.65
CA ALA A 385 -52.45 11.52 29.97
C ALA A 385 -51.00 11.99 30.16
N ASN A 386 -50.01 11.16 29.77
CA ASN A 386 -48.60 11.54 29.86
C ASN A 386 -48.25 12.71 28.92
N LEU A 387 -48.82 12.79 27.71
CA LEU A 387 -48.65 13.95 26.83
C LEU A 387 -49.30 15.22 27.41
N SER A 388 -50.46 15.09 28.05
CA SER A 388 -51.13 16.21 28.74
C SER A 388 -50.29 16.71 29.92
N PHE A 389 -49.65 15.79 30.65
CA PHE A 389 -48.69 16.12 31.70
C PHE A 389 -47.48 16.88 31.15
N VAL A 390 -46.91 16.50 30.01
CA VAL A 390 -45.80 17.24 29.37
C VAL A 390 -46.19 18.70 29.13
N GLN A 391 -47.36 18.92 28.54
CA GLN A 391 -47.86 20.27 28.27
C GLN A 391 -48.04 21.07 29.57
N ALA A 392 -48.75 20.49 30.55
CA ALA A 392 -48.97 21.13 31.85
C ALA A 392 -47.65 21.44 32.57
N LEU A 393 -46.67 20.53 32.50
CA LEU A 393 -45.35 20.71 33.09
C LEU A 393 -44.60 21.88 32.46
N THR A 394 -44.52 21.93 31.13
CA THR A 394 -43.81 23.03 30.43
C THR A 394 -44.41 24.40 30.72
N GLU A 395 -45.74 24.52 30.76
CA GLU A 395 -46.42 25.77 31.12
C GLU A 395 -46.20 26.17 32.59
N ALA A 396 -46.27 25.20 33.51
CA ALA A 396 -46.03 25.44 34.94
C ALA A 396 -44.58 25.89 35.23
N VAL A 397 -43.60 25.27 34.55
CA VAL A 397 -42.18 25.65 34.68
C VAL A 397 -41.95 27.06 34.14
N LYS A 398 -42.59 27.42 33.02
CA LYS A 398 -42.53 28.78 32.46
C LYS A 398 -43.07 29.82 33.44
N ALA A 399 -44.17 29.53 34.11
CA ALA A 399 -44.82 30.40 35.10
C ALA A 399 -44.11 30.44 36.48
N SER A 400 -43.11 29.58 36.72
CA SER A 400 -42.42 29.44 38.01
C SER A 400 -40.96 29.92 37.96
N PRO A 401 -40.66 31.18 38.35
CA PRO A 401 -39.28 31.66 38.52
C PRO A 401 -38.48 30.72 39.44
N GLY A 402 -37.18 30.52 39.15
CA GLY A 402 -36.35 29.60 39.94
C GLY A 402 -36.54 28.11 39.62
N THR A 403 -37.38 27.76 38.63
CA THR A 403 -37.57 26.38 38.17
C THR A 403 -37.02 26.18 36.77
N LEU A 404 -36.19 25.16 36.58
CA LEU A 404 -35.59 24.78 35.30
C LEU A 404 -35.97 23.35 34.94
N LEU A 405 -36.49 23.15 33.73
CA LEU A 405 -36.70 21.84 33.13
C LEU A 405 -35.68 21.60 32.01
N VAL A 406 -34.96 20.48 32.08
CA VAL A 406 -34.07 20.02 31.01
C VAL A 406 -34.48 18.61 30.61
N ALA A 407 -34.78 18.43 29.33
CA ALA A 407 -35.21 17.14 28.79
C ALA A 407 -34.33 16.72 27.61
N SER A 408 -34.04 15.41 27.50
CA SER A 408 -33.32 14.86 26.36
C SER A 408 -34.31 14.24 25.37
N LEU A 409 -34.24 14.69 24.11
CA LEU A 409 -35.02 14.12 23.02
C LEU A 409 -34.07 13.52 21.96
N PRO A 410 -34.47 12.41 21.29
CA PRO A 410 -33.78 11.89 20.12
C PRO A 410 -33.77 12.92 18.98
N ALA A 411 -32.63 13.04 18.29
CA ALA A 411 -32.50 14.01 17.20
C ALA A 411 -33.22 13.54 15.93
N SER A 412 -33.19 12.22 15.66
CA SER A 412 -33.72 11.60 14.44
C SER A 412 -34.77 10.53 14.73
N GLN A 413 -35.61 10.23 13.73
CA GLN A 413 -36.61 9.15 13.80
C GLN A 413 -35.98 7.74 13.84
N ILE A 414 -34.70 7.61 13.48
CA ILE A 414 -33.97 6.33 13.45
C ILE A 414 -33.74 5.81 14.87
N GLU A 415 -33.47 6.71 15.82
CA GLU A 415 -33.17 6.38 17.23
C GLU A 415 -34.39 5.94 18.04
N VAL A 416 -35.59 6.18 17.51
CA VAL A 416 -36.84 6.25 18.26
C VAL A 416 -37.58 4.91 18.32
N GLY A 417 -37.27 3.99 17.40
CA GLY A 417 -37.71 2.59 17.38
C GLY A 417 -39.23 2.37 17.35
N GLY A 418 -39.77 2.05 16.18
CA GLY A 418 -41.19 1.68 15.99
C GLY A 418 -42.18 2.87 15.93
N GLU A 419 -43.43 2.58 15.58
CA GLU A 419 -44.52 3.55 15.37
C GLU A 419 -44.77 4.41 16.63
N GLY A 420 -44.86 3.78 17.81
CA GLY A 420 -45.15 4.47 19.07
C GLY A 420 -44.08 5.46 19.51
N GLY A 421 -42.81 5.18 19.20
CA GLY A 421 -41.74 6.13 19.43
C GLY A 421 -41.87 7.34 18.51
N GLN A 422 -42.16 7.11 17.21
CA GLN A 422 -42.25 8.19 16.22
C GLN A 422 -43.36 9.19 16.59
N GLU A 423 -44.52 8.68 16.99
CA GLU A 423 -45.62 9.50 17.47
C GLU A 423 -45.24 10.26 18.75
N ALA A 424 -44.61 9.60 19.72
CA ALA A 424 -44.14 10.24 20.95
C ALA A 424 -43.18 11.40 20.67
N LEU A 425 -42.17 11.18 19.80
CA LEU A 425 -41.22 12.22 19.43
C LEU A 425 -41.91 13.40 18.73
N ALA A 426 -42.82 13.12 17.79
CA ALA A 426 -43.54 14.18 17.07
C ALA A 426 -44.35 15.07 18.01
N ARG A 427 -45.06 14.47 18.97
CA ARG A 427 -45.87 15.18 19.97
C ARG A 427 -45.04 15.95 20.99
N LEU A 428 -43.92 15.37 21.45
CA LEU A 428 -42.99 16.07 22.33
C LEU A 428 -42.36 17.27 21.61
N LYS A 429 -41.85 17.11 20.38
CA LYS A 429 -41.30 18.22 19.59
C LYS A 429 -42.28 19.38 19.43
N GLN A 430 -43.56 19.09 19.13
CA GLN A 430 -44.59 20.13 19.01
C GLN A 430 -44.82 20.93 20.31
N THR A 431 -44.60 20.29 21.47
CA THR A 431 -44.78 20.90 22.78
C THR A 431 -43.55 21.74 23.17
N PHE A 432 -42.35 21.22 22.94
CA PHE A 432 -41.09 21.91 23.25
C PHE A 432 -40.78 23.06 22.29
N SER A 433 -41.11 22.96 21.00
CA SER A 433 -40.82 23.99 19.98
C SER A 433 -41.48 25.35 20.23
N ARG A 434 -42.39 25.45 21.20
CA ARG A 434 -43.09 26.70 21.57
C ARG A 434 -42.37 27.50 22.66
N VAL A 435 -41.39 26.89 23.35
CA VAL A 435 -40.83 27.41 24.61
C VAL A 435 -39.29 27.32 24.67
N GLU A 436 -38.64 26.78 23.65
CA GLU A 436 -37.23 26.35 23.73
C GLU A 436 -36.17 27.41 23.44
N SER A 437 -34.99 27.22 24.04
CA SER A 437 -33.70 27.67 23.51
C SER A 437 -32.88 26.47 23.05
N SER A 438 -32.31 26.55 21.84
CA SER A 438 -31.57 25.41 21.27
C SER A 438 -30.18 25.26 21.89
N TRP A 439 -29.92 24.14 22.57
CA TRP A 439 -28.57 23.77 23.00
C TRP A 439 -27.71 23.34 21.79
N ARG A 440 -26.45 23.80 21.73
CA ARG A 440 -25.51 23.44 20.66
C ARG A 440 -24.59 22.28 21.09
N PRO A 441 -24.43 21.22 20.26
CA PRO A 441 -23.42 20.20 20.46
C PRO A 441 -22.00 20.75 20.42
N ALA A 442 -21.06 20.03 21.03
CA ALA A 442 -19.63 20.32 20.94
C ALA A 442 -19.14 20.29 19.48
N SER A 443 -18.24 21.21 19.14
CA SER A 443 -17.54 21.22 17.86
C SER A 443 -16.49 20.10 17.79
N GLN A 444 -16.00 19.82 16.58
CA GLN A 444 -14.95 18.84 16.36
C GLN A 444 -13.64 19.22 17.08
N GLU A 445 -13.26 20.50 17.10
CA GLU A 445 -12.06 20.94 17.82
C GLU A 445 -12.18 20.80 19.34
N GLU A 446 -13.35 21.08 19.90
CA GLU A 446 -13.61 20.86 21.33
C GLU A 446 -13.61 19.37 21.68
N SER A 447 -13.92 18.51 20.71
CA SER A 447 -13.87 17.07 20.89
C SER A 447 -12.46 16.56 21.15
N TYR A 448 -11.41 17.24 20.64
CA TYR A 448 -10.01 16.90 20.95
C TYR A 448 -9.72 17.05 22.45
N GLU A 449 -10.12 18.17 23.04
CA GLU A 449 -9.94 18.45 24.47
C GLU A 449 -10.75 17.49 25.35
N ILE A 450 -11.99 17.17 24.93
CA ILE A 450 -12.83 16.17 25.62
C ILE A 450 -12.09 14.83 25.69
N VAL A 451 -11.58 14.35 24.56
CA VAL A 451 -10.89 13.06 24.50
C VAL A 451 -9.57 13.11 25.28
N ARG A 452 -8.80 14.20 25.14
CA ARG A 452 -7.53 14.40 25.85
C ARG A 452 -7.72 14.34 27.36
N ARG A 453 -8.68 15.08 27.94
CA ARG A 453 -8.95 15.10 29.39
C ARG A 453 -9.46 13.76 29.91
N ARG A 454 -10.20 13.02 29.08
CA ARG A 454 -10.70 11.68 29.43
C ARG A 454 -9.63 10.61 29.44
N LEU A 455 -8.61 10.73 28.59
CA LEU A 455 -7.56 9.70 28.45
C LEU A 455 -6.29 10.03 29.23
N PHE A 456 -6.00 11.31 29.47
CA PHE A 456 -4.78 11.78 30.12
C PHE A 456 -5.03 12.61 31.36
N LYS A 457 -4.11 12.51 32.32
CA LYS A 457 -4.01 13.42 33.46
C LYS A 457 -3.60 14.81 33.02
N GLU A 458 -3.76 15.79 33.91
CA GLU A 458 -3.20 17.12 33.68
C GLU A 458 -1.67 17.07 33.57
N ILE A 459 -1.13 17.92 32.70
CA ILE A 459 0.32 18.03 32.53
C ILE A 459 0.88 18.74 33.76
N PRO A 460 1.85 18.15 34.48
CA PRO A 460 2.51 18.81 35.59
C PRO A 460 3.12 20.16 35.18
N GLY A 461 3.04 21.15 36.07
CA GLY A 461 3.49 22.52 35.80
C GLY A 461 4.94 22.62 35.28
N ASP A 462 5.82 21.79 35.82
CA ASP A 462 7.23 21.69 35.43
C ASP A 462 7.44 21.08 34.04
N ARG A 463 6.44 20.42 33.46
CA ARG A 463 6.53 19.74 32.14
C ARG A 463 5.93 20.52 30.97
N PHE A 464 5.24 21.65 31.21
CA PHE A 464 4.67 22.47 30.14
C PHE A 464 5.69 22.92 29.09
N HIS A 465 6.89 23.29 29.51
CA HIS A 465 7.95 23.74 28.60
C HIS A 465 8.40 22.64 27.62
N HIS A 466 8.33 21.36 28.01
CA HIS A 466 8.65 20.23 27.12
C HIS A 466 7.60 20.07 26.03
N ARG A 467 6.30 20.16 26.39
CA ARG A 467 5.19 20.20 25.42
C ARG A 467 5.40 21.36 24.45
N ASP A 468 5.61 22.58 24.95
CA ASP A 468 5.71 23.77 24.12
C ASP A 468 6.91 23.70 23.17
N ASN A 469 8.03 23.12 23.61
CA ASN A 469 9.17 22.85 22.74
C ASN A 469 8.82 21.86 21.62
N THR A 470 8.12 20.76 21.92
CA THR A 470 7.63 19.81 20.90
C THR A 470 6.75 20.51 19.88
N LEU A 471 5.75 21.27 20.33
CA LEU A 471 4.83 22.02 19.46
C LEU A 471 5.58 23.03 18.57
N LYS A 472 6.57 23.73 19.13
CA LYS A 472 7.44 24.66 18.38
C LYS A 472 8.25 23.94 17.30
N GLN A 473 8.77 22.74 17.58
CA GLN A 473 9.52 21.97 16.58
C GLN A 473 8.61 21.41 15.47
N PHE A 474 7.39 21.00 15.76
CA PHE A 474 6.40 20.66 14.71
C PHE A 474 6.04 21.86 13.84
N ALA A 475 5.75 23.02 14.45
CA ALA A 475 5.46 24.25 13.70
C ALA A 475 6.67 24.72 12.87
N LYS A 476 7.91 24.41 13.29
CA LYS A 476 9.12 24.64 12.51
C LYS A 476 9.22 23.66 11.34
N LEU A 477 9.03 22.36 11.59
CA LEU A 477 9.03 21.30 10.58
C LEU A 477 8.09 21.63 9.41
N TYR A 478 6.85 22.03 9.72
CA TYR A 478 5.84 22.35 8.69
C TYR A 478 6.19 23.61 7.89
N ARG A 479 6.76 24.63 8.52
CA ARG A 479 7.22 25.84 7.81
C ARG A 479 8.42 25.59 6.91
N GLU A 480 9.39 24.80 7.36
CA GLU A 480 10.61 24.52 6.59
C GLU A 480 10.38 23.57 5.41
N ASN A 481 9.31 22.77 5.44
CA ASN A 481 8.99 21.76 4.42
C ASN A 481 7.57 21.96 3.84
N ALA A 482 7.16 23.21 3.60
CA ALA A 482 5.78 23.54 3.22
C ALA A 482 5.25 22.83 1.96
N ASN A 483 6.14 22.37 1.07
CA ASN A 483 5.75 21.62 -0.12
C ASN A 483 5.40 20.15 0.17
N ASP A 484 5.90 19.59 1.27
CA ASP A 484 5.77 18.17 1.64
C ASP A 484 4.58 17.90 2.57
N PHE A 485 3.90 18.95 3.06
CA PHE A 485 2.76 18.88 3.97
C PHE A 485 1.53 19.59 3.40
N PRO A 486 0.30 19.29 3.90
CA PRO A 486 -0.92 19.94 3.44
C PRO A 486 -0.91 21.45 3.68
N GLN A 487 -1.65 22.19 2.85
CA GLN A 487 -1.80 23.63 3.02
C GLN A 487 -2.49 23.95 4.36
N GLY A 488 -2.06 25.03 5.01
CA GLY A 488 -2.59 25.47 6.32
C GLY A 488 -1.91 24.85 7.55
N CYS A 489 -1.13 23.76 7.41
CA CYS A 489 -0.43 23.15 8.55
C CYS A 489 0.67 24.03 9.15
N ALA A 490 1.23 24.95 8.35
CA ALA A 490 2.25 25.90 8.79
C ALA A 490 1.67 27.12 9.55
N ASP A 491 0.34 27.27 9.56
CA ASP A 491 -0.33 28.45 10.10
C ASP A 491 -0.49 28.36 11.63
N GLU A 492 -0.66 29.53 12.26
CA GLU A 492 -0.83 29.63 13.71
C GLU A 492 -2.08 28.90 14.23
N ASP A 493 -3.14 28.83 13.42
CA ASP A 493 -4.35 28.09 13.80
C ASP A 493 -4.11 26.59 13.88
N TYR A 494 -3.27 26.01 13.01
CA TYR A 494 -2.88 24.60 13.13
C TYR A 494 -1.97 24.38 14.35
N ARG A 495 -1.10 25.35 14.69
CA ARG A 495 -0.32 25.31 15.94
C ARG A 495 -1.22 25.25 17.17
N ARG A 496 -2.31 26.02 17.19
CA ARG A 496 -3.32 25.96 18.27
C ARG A 496 -4.04 24.61 18.31
N LYS A 497 -4.32 23.99 17.16
CA LYS A 497 -4.87 22.62 17.12
C LYS A 497 -3.91 21.60 17.73
N LEU A 498 -2.62 21.68 17.40
CA LEU A 498 -1.59 20.84 18.02
C LEU A 498 -1.55 21.00 19.55
N GLU A 499 -1.67 22.23 20.04
CA GLU A 499 -1.69 22.52 21.48
C GLU A 499 -2.88 21.89 22.20
N LYS A 500 -4.10 22.02 21.64
CA LYS A 500 -5.33 21.45 22.18
C LYS A 500 -5.34 19.91 22.15
N ALA A 501 -4.72 19.31 21.13
CA ALA A 501 -4.74 17.86 20.92
C ALA A 501 -3.61 17.11 21.66
N TYR A 502 -2.52 17.80 22.04
CA TYR A 502 -1.35 17.16 22.65
C TYR A 502 -1.71 16.28 23.86
N PRO A 503 -1.23 15.02 23.93
CA PRO A 503 -0.13 14.43 23.15
C PRO A 503 -0.52 13.77 21.82
N ILE A 504 -1.78 13.88 21.41
CA ILE A 504 -2.29 13.27 20.17
C ILE A 504 -2.15 14.27 19.02
N HIS A 505 -1.72 13.80 17.86
CA HIS A 505 -1.62 14.64 16.67
C HIS A 505 -3.03 14.89 16.07
N PRO A 506 -3.39 16.14 15.69
CA PRO A 506 -4.72 16.47 15.16
C PRO A 506 -5.16 15.59 13.99
N GLU A 507 -4.24 15.23 13.09
CA GLU A 507 -4.51 14.33 11.96
C GLU A 507 -5.13 12.99 12.39
N LEU A 508 -4.73 12.43 13.53
CA LEU A 508 -5.34 11.18 14.02
C LEU A 508 -6.80 11.40 14.43
N PHE A 509 -7.11 12.51 15.08
CA PHE A 509 -8.50 12.83 15.40
C PHE A 509 -9.32 13.09 14.15
N ASP A 510 -8.75 13.81 13.18
CA ASP A 510 -9.46 14.12 11.94
C ASP A 510 -9.84 12.84 11.19
N GLN A 511 -8.94 11.87 11.07
CA GLN A 511 -9.25 10.55 10.51
C GLN A 511 -10.34 9.81 11.31
N LEU A 512 -10.28 9.83 12.65
CA LEU A 512 -11.26 9.13 13.48
C LEU A 512 -12.66 9.78 13.45
N TYR A 513 -12.77 11.10 13.37
CA TYR A 513 -14.06 11.80 13.34
C TYR A 513 -14.67 11.86 11.95
N THR A 514 -13.85 11.92 10.90
CA THR A 514 -14.33 12.00 9.50
C THR A 514 -14.48 10.61 8.90
N SER A 515 -13.38 9.90 8.64
CA SER A 515 -13.37 8.58 7.99
C SER A 515 -14.07 7.53 8.86
N TRP A 516 -13.58 7.31 10.08
CA TRP A 516 -14.17 6.30 10.97
C TRP A 516 -15.56 6.71 11.44
N GLY A 517 -15.78 8.00 11.70
CA GLY A 517 -17.08 8.54 12.08
C GLY A 517 -18.19 8.43 11.03
N SER A 518 -17.87 8.06 9.79
CA SER A 518 -18.87 7.71 8.77
C SER A 518 -19.39 6.27 8.87
N LEU A 519 -18.71 5.38 9.61
CA LEU A 519 -19.17 4.00 9.79
C LEU A 519 -20.36 3.98 10.75
N GLU A 520 -21.45 3.32 10.37
CA GLU A 520 -22.69 3.26 11.17
C GLU A 520 -22.47 2.68 12.58
N LYS A 521 -21.60 1.68 12.71
CA LYS A 521 -21.27 1.03 14.00
C LYS A 521 -20.33 1.88 14.85
N PHE A 522 -19.62 2.85 14.26
CA PHE A 522 -18.63 3.66 14.96
C PHE A 522 -19.28 4.88 15.61
N GLN A 523 -19.64 4.72 16.88
CA GLN A 523 -20.21 5.80 17.70
C GLN A 523 -19.16 6.91 17.92
N ARG A 524 -19.04 7.89 17.00
CA ARG A 524 -17.97 8.91 16.92
C ARG A 524 -17.18 9.16 18.21
N THR A 525 -17.79 9.74 19.26
CA THR A 525 -17.07 10.07 20.51
C THR A 525 -16.66 8.84 21.33
N ARG A 526 -17.57 7.85 21.50
CA ARG A 526 -17.30 6.64 22.29
C ARG A 526 -16.40 5.65 21.57
N GLY A 527 -16.50 5.56 20.25
CA GLY A 527 -15.62 4.79 19.37
C GLY A 527 -14.20 5.34 19.41
N VAL A 528 -14.04 6.66 19.28
CA VAL A 528 -12.73 7.33 19.45
C VAL A 528 -12.13 7.02 20.81
N LEU A 529 -12.88 7.23 21.90
CA LEU A 529 -12.38 6.97 23.26
C LEU A 529 -11.97 5.51 23.46
N ARG A 530 -12.77 4.55 22.98
CA ARG A 530 -12.45 3.12 23.09
C ARG A 530 -11.18 2.75 22.34
N LEU A 531 -11.11 3.12 21.06
CA LEU A 531 -9.97 2.78 20.22
C LEU A 531 -8.69 3.47 20.72
N MET A 532 -8.78 4.75 21.08
CA MET A 532 -7.63 5.49 21.60
C MET A 532 -7.18 4.98 22.96
N ALA A 533 -8.08 4.56 23.85
CA ALA A 533 -7.68 3.93 25.12
C ALA A 533 -6.84 2.67 24.89
N GLN A 534 -7.24 1.79 23.96
CA GLN A 534 -6.46 0.59 23.62
C GLN A 534 -5.12 0.95 22.95
N ALA A 535 -5.12 1.92 22.03
CA ALA A 535 -3.90 2.35 21.35
C ALA A 535 -2.90 3.00 22.31
N ILE A 536 -3.36 3.91 23.19
CA ILE A 536 -2.53 4.57 24.19
C ILE A 536 -1.99 3.56 25.19
N HIS A 537 -2.80 2.61 25.66
CA HIS A 537 -2.35 1.54 26.54
C HIS A 537 -1.20 0.75 25.90
N GLU A 538 -1.36 0.32 24.64
CA GLU A 538 -0.33 -0.43 23.93
C GLU A 538 0.96 0.39 23.78
N LEU A 539 0.86 1.67 23.39
CA LEU A 539 2.01 2.57 23.26
C LEU A 539 2.67 2.85 24.63
N TRP A 540 1.87 2.96 25.68
CA TRP A 540 2.35 3.18 27.04
C TRP A 540 3.16 1.99 27.56
N MET A 541 2.65 0.77 27.34
CA MET A 541 3.27 -0.48 27.79
C MET A 541 4.50 -0.87 26.97
N SER A 542 4.44 -0.65 25.64
CA SER A 542 5.56 -0.94 24.72
C SER A 542 6.72 0.04 24.83
N GLY A 543 6.53 1.18 25.51
CA GLY A 543 7.60 2.13 25.72
C GLY A 543 7.79 3.10 24.55
N ASP A 544 6.71 3.48 23.85
CA ASP A 544 6.77 4.30 22.63
C ASP A 544 7.69 5.53 22.76
N PRO A 545 8.69 5.68 21.86
CA PRO A 545 9.65 6.77 21.91
C PRO A 545 9.17 8.05 21.19
N SER A 546 8.00 8.03 20.57
CA SER A 546 7.47 9.16 19.79
C SER A 546 7.21 10.39 20.66
N VAL A 547 7.36 11.59 20.08
CA VAL A 547 7.07 12.86 20.78
C VAL A 547 5.58 13.22 20.76
N MET A 548 4.81 12.62 19.85
CA MET A 548 3.34 12.70 19.76
C MET A 548 2.77 11.39 19.20
N ILE A 549 1.51 11.11 19.51
CA ILE A 549 0.77 9.96 19.00
C ILE A 549 0.17 10.34 17.63
N MET A 550 0.67 9.72 16.56
CA MET A 550 0.26 10.00 15.18
C MET A 550 -0.52 8.81 14.58
N PRO A 551 -1.20 8.96 13.43
CA PRO A 551 -1.81 7.83 12.72
C PRO A 551 -0.83 6.67 12.48
N GLY A 552 0.40 6.97 12.07
CA GLY A 552 1.44 5.96 11.87
C GLY A 552 1.92 5.28 13.17
N SER A 553 1.63 5.85 14.35
CA SER A 553 2.02 5.29 15.65
C SER A 553 1.11 4.15 16.08
N VAL A 554 -0.16 4.12 15.63
CA VAL A 554 -1.17 3.15 16.09
C VAL A 554 -0.69 1.72 15.80
N ALA A 555 -0.56 0.91 16.85
CA ALA A 555 -0.12 -0.48 16.76
C ALA A 555 -1.25 -1.40 16.27
N ILE A 556 -1.58 -1.30 14.97
CA ILE A 556 -2.75 -1.93 14.36
C ILE A 556 -2.80 -3.45 14.61
N ASN A 557 -1.66 -4.16 14.52
CA ASN A 557 -1.60 -5.61 14.73
C ASN A 557 -1.43 -6.01 16.23
N SER A 558 -1.71 -5.11 17.18
CA SER A 558 -1.73 -5.46 18.61
C SER A 558 -2.96 -6.32 18.93
N PRO A 559 -2.84 -7.31 19.84
CA PRO A 559 -3.97 -8.14 20.28
C PRO A 559 -5.09 -7.35 20.99
N ARG A 560 -4.89 -6.07 21.31
CA ARG A 560 -5.92 -5.18 21.87
C ARG A 560 -6.50 -4.23 20.83
N VAL A 561 -5.67 -3.73 19.92
CA VAL A 561 -6.06 -2.72 18.92
C VAL A 561 -6.75 -3.37 17.72
N GLU A 562 -6.19 -4.48 17.20
CA GLU A 562 -6.74 -5.18 16.04
C GLU A 562 -8.21 -5.60 16.26
N PRO A 563 -8.58 -6.26 17.38
CA PRO A 563 -9.97 -6.67 17.57
C PRO A 563 -10.93 -5.49 17.71
N GLU A 564 -10.48 -4.35 18.27
CA GLU A 564 -11.29 -3.14 18.36
C GLU A 564 -11.51 -2.50 16.98
N LEU A 565 -10.49 -2.48 16.11
CA LEU A 565 -10.64 -2.03 14.72
C LEU A 565 -11.59 -2.96 13.93
N LEU A 566 -11.41 -4.28 14.06
CA LEU A 566 -12.25 -5.29 13.40
C LEU A 566 -13.67 -5.41 13.99
N HIS A 567 -13.95 -4.78 15.14
CA HIS A 567 -15.32 -4.62 15.61
C HIS A 567 -16.15 -3.71 14.68
N TYR A 568 -15.48 -2.75 14.03
CA TYR A 568 -16.09 -1.79 13.11
C TYR A 568 -15.91 -2.17 11.64
N LEU A 569 -14.79 -2.80 11.30
CA LEU A 569 -14.47 -3.26 9.95
C LEU A 569 -14.90 -4.71 9.71
N ASP A 570 -14.91 -5.14 8.45
CA ASP A 570 -15.13 -6.55 8.09
C ASP A 570 -13.96 -7.44 8.55
N VAL A 571 -14.25 -8.68 8.97
CA VAL A 571 -13.24 -9.64 9.46
C VAL A 571 -12.17 -9.97 8.40
N SER A 572 -12.50 -9.86 7.11
CA SER A 572 -11.56 -10.06 6.00
C SER A 572 -10.32 -9.14 6.06
N TRP A 573 -10.43 -7.98 6.71
CA TRP A 573 -9.31 -7.07 6.94
C TRP A 573 -8.19 -7.68 7.79
N GLN A 574 -8.45 -8.70 8.61
CA GLN A 574 -7.44 -9.37 9.43
C GLN A 574 -6.25 -9.85 8.59
N SER A 575 -6.53 -10.49 7.45
CA SER A 575 -5.48 -10.99 6.55
C SER A 575 -4.67 -9.88 5.88
N ILE A 576 -5.33 -8.75 5.59
CA ILE A 576 -4.72 -7.56 4.99
C ILE A 576 -3.83 -6.86 6.01
N ILE A 577 -4.30 -6.74 7.26
CA ILE A 577 -3.55 -6.16 8.36
C ILE A 577 -2.23 -6.92 8.55
N ALA A 578 -2.32 -8.23 8.78
CA ALA A 578 -1.14 -9.06 9.05
C ALA A 578 -0.17 -9.14 7.85
N GLY A 579 -0.70 -9.07 6.62
CA GLY A 579 0.07 -9.20 5.39
C GLY A 579 0.74 -7.89 4.95
N ASP A 580 0.00 -6.78 4.92
CA ASP A 580 0.42 -5.56 4.21
C ASP A 580 0.34 -4.28 5.03
N VAL A 581 -0.23 -4.30 6.24
CA VAL A 581 -0.35 -3.08 7.08
C VAL A 581 0.66 -3.12 8.21
N ASP A 582 0.63 -4.17 9.03
CA ASP A 582 1.41 -4.24 10.24
C ASP A 582 1.59 -5.68 10.73
N GLY A 583 2.72 -5.96 11.39
CA GLY A 583 3.09 -7.28 11.88
C GLY A 583 4.50 -7.71 11.46
N THR A 584 5.03 -8.72 12.15
CA THR A 584 6.44 -9.15 11.99
C THR A 584 6.72 -9.89 10.68
N ALA A 585 5.69 -10.42 10.03
CA ALA A 585 5.79 -11.05 8.71
C ALA A 585 5.26 -10.16 7.57
N SER A 586 4.82 -8.94 7.89
CA SER A 586 4.17 -8.04 6.96
C SER A 586 5.15 -7.50 5.90
N THR A 587 4.63 -7.17 4.71
CA THR A 587 5.35 -6.50 3.63
C THR A 587 6.07 -5.23 4.10
N PRO A 588 5.43 -4.27 4.82
CA PRO A 588 6.12 -3.08 5.30
C PRO A 588 7.29 -3.40 6.25
N TYR A 589 7.15 -4.38 7.14
CA TYR A 589 8.25 -4.82 8.00
C TYR A 589 9.44 -5.37 7.19
N LYS A 590 9.18 -6.20 6.17
CA LYS A 590 10.24 -6.76 5.31
C LYS A 590 10.97 -5.67 4.52
N ILE A 591 10.23 -4.66 4.02
CA ILE A 591 10.83 -3.52 3.31
C ILE A 591 11.74 -2.74 4.24
N ASP A 592 11.28 -2.42 5.45
CA ASP A 592 12.08 -1.74 6.47
C ASP A 592 13.37 -2.54 6.75
N GLN A 593 13.28 -3.85 7.03
CA GLN A 593 14.46 -4.70 7.29
C GLN A 593 15.46 -4.75 6.12
N SER A 594 14.98 -4.65 4.87
CA SER A 594 15.84 -4.67 3.68
C SER A 594 16.65 -3.39 3.47
N ALA A 595 16.27 -2.28 4.13
CA ALA A 595 16.84 -0.95 3.91
C ALA A 595 17.14 -0.24 5.24
N PRO A 596 18.41 -0.14 5.67
CA PRO A 596 18.79 0.41 6.98
C PRO A 596 18.25 1.83 7.27
N ASN A 597 18.17 2.68 6.25
CA ASN A 597 17.63 4.04 6.35
C ASN A 597 16.11 4.08 6.61
N LEU A 598 15.36 3.08 6.16
CA LEU A 598 13.92 2.94 6.42
C LEU A 598 13.71 2.27 7.79
N ASN A 599 14.46 1.20 8.06
CA ASN A 599 14.42 0.46 9.33
C ASN A 599 14.62 1.39 10.54
N ARG A 600 15.54 2.35 10.41
CA ARG A 600 15.86 3.34 11.46
C ARG A 600 14.65 4.12 11.95
N TYR A 601 13.59 4.25 11.16
CA TYR A 601 12.35 4.97 11.53
C TYR A 601 11.11 4.07 11.52
N SER A 602 11.28 2.77 11.23
CA SER A 602 10.19 1.89 10.78
C SER A 602 9.28 2.59 9.74
N ALA A 603 9.92 3.26 8.78
CA ALA A 603 9.26 4.24 7.92
C ALA A 603 8.11 3.60 7.13
N THR A 604 8.33 2.41 6.58
CA THR A 604 7.31 1.72 5.77
C THR A 604 6.13 1.24 6.63
N ARG A 605 6.37 0.75 7.85
CA ARG A 605 5.27 0.42 8.78
C ARG A 605 4.45 1.63 9.18
N ARG A 606 5.08 2.78 9.46
CA ARG A 606 4.36 4.01 9.81
C ARG A 606 3.48 4.50 8.66
N VAL A 607 4.02 4.48 7.43
CA VAL A 607 3.28 4.82 6.21
C VAL A 607 2.09 3.88 6.01
N ALA A 608 2.30 2.56 6.12
CA ALA A 608 1.24 1.57 5.99
C ALA A 608 0.11 1.79 7.01
N ARG A 609 0.46 2.01 8.28
CA ARG A 609 -0.51 2.28 9.36
C ARG A 609 -1.29 3.57 9.12
N ALA A 610 -0.64 4.66 8.71
CA ALA A 610 -1.31 5.92 8.42
C ALA A 610 -2.30 5.82 7.26
N ILE A 611 -1.93 5.13 6.18
CA ILE A 611 -2.83 4.92 5.03
C ILE A 611 -4.01 4.05 5.44
N PHE A 612 -3.78 2.97 6.20
CA PHE A 612 -4.86 2.13 6.71
C PHE A 612 -5.84 2.95 7.57
N MET A 613 -5.34 3.71 8.54
CA MET A 613 -6.17 4.53 9.42
C MET A 613 -7.00 5.57 8.64
N GLY A 614 -6.47 6.12 7.54
CA GLY A 614 -7.20 7.09 6.72
C GLY A 614 -8.19 6.48 5.72
N THR A 615 -7.98 5.23 5.27
CA THR A 615 -8.67 4.70 4.07
C THR A 615 -9.46 3.41 4.26
N ALA A 616 -9.20 2.61 5.30
CA ALA A 616 -9.95 1.37 5.53
C ALA A 616 -11.46 1.60 5.78
N PRO A 617 -11.88 2.62 6.55
CA PRO A 617 -13.31 2.90 6.79
C PRO A 617 -14.10 3.26 5.54
N THR A 618 -13.45 3.85 4.53
CA THR A 618 -14.08 4.39 3.32
C THR A 618 -14.07 3.41 2.16
N HIS A 619 -13.67 2.15 2.39
CA HIS A 619 -13.55 1.11 1.35
C HIS A 619 -14.81 0.87 0.51
N GLN A 620 -16.00 1.02 1.11
CA GLN A 620 -17.29 0.83 0.42
C GLN A 620 -17.78 2.09 -0.31
N GLN A 621 -17.13 3.24 -0.10
CA GLN A 621 -17.46 4.51 -0.74
C GLN A 621 -16.50 4.76 -1.92
N GLN A 622 -16.69 5.85 -2.67
CA GLN A 622 -15.66 6.35 -3.59
C GLN A 622 -14.45 6.81 -2.75
N ASN A 623 -13.56 5.86 -2.44
CA ASN A 623 -12.38 6.11 -1.64
C ASN A 623 -11.42 6.98 -2.43
N THR A 624 -11.23 8.22 -2.00
CA THR A 624 -10.31 9.16 -2.69
C THR A 624 -8.85 8.88 -2.40
N GLY A 625 -8.54 8.00 -1.43
CA GLY A 625 -7.20 7.76 -0.92
C GLY A 625 -6.56 8.98 -0.26
N LEU A 626 -5.37 8.78 0.31
CA LEU A 626 -4.53 9.85 0.85
C LEU A 626 -3.48 10.26 -0.17
N ASP A 627 -3.15 11.55 -0.25
CA ASP A 627 -1.98 12.00 -1.00
C ASP A 627 -0.69 11.94 -0.17
N ASP A 628 0.46 12.08 -0.84
CA ASP A 628 1.79 12.06 -0.21
C ASP A 628 1.90 13.03 0.97
N LYS A 629 1.25 14.19 0.88
CA LYS A 629 1.31 15.25 1.89
C LYS A 629 0.52 14.88 3.14
N GLN A 630 -0.69 14.35 2.97
CA GLN A 630 -1.50 13.82 4.08
C GLN A 630 -0.80 12.64 4.76
N ILE A 631 -0.16 11.76 3.99
CA ILE A 631 0.62 10.65 4.55
C ILE A 631 1.77 11.19 5.40
N ASN A 632 2.54 12.16 4.90
CA ASN A 632 3.62 12.81 5.65
C ASN A 632 3.11 13.44 6.96
N LEU A 633 1.96 14.12 6.92
CA LEU A 633 1.34 14.70 8.12
C LEU A 633 0.99 13.64 9.18
N GLY A 634 0.70 12.42 8.76
CA GLY A 634 0.40 11.29 9.64
C GLY A 634 1.61 10.52 10.17
N VAL A 635 2.82 10.78 9.65
CA VAL A 635 4.02 9.95 9.94
C VAL A 635 5.32 10.70 10.18
N VAL A 636 5.49 11.97 9.82
CA VAL A 636 6.80 12.63 9.98
C VAL A 636 6.86 13.36 11.32
N GLN A 637 7.91 13.10 12.11
CA GLN A 637 8.20 13.81 13.37
C GLN A 637 9.38 14.78 13.23
N PRO A 638 9.52 15.79 14.13
CA PRO A 638 10.65 16.71 14.09
C PRO A 638 12.00 16.02 14.26
N GLY A 639 12.91 16.22 13.31
CA GLY A 639 14.21 15.54 13.24
C GLY A 639 14.29 14.52 12.11
N GLU A 640 13.14 14.08 11.60
CA GLU A 640 13.02 13.13 10.50
C GLU A 640 12.87 13.87 9.15
N ARG A 641 13.30 13.23 8.05
CA ARG A 641 13.25 13.82 6.69
C ARG A 641 12.06 13.26 5.91
N PRO A 642 11.14 14.10 5.37
CA PRO A 642 9.98 13.62 4.60
C PRO A 642 10.32 12.68 3.44
N ALA A 643 11.44 12.94 2.74
CA ALA A 643 11.89 12.12 1.60
C ALA A 643 12.10 10.63 1.94
N ILE A 644 12.39 10.28 3.21
CA ILE A 644 12.55 8.89 3.66
C ILE A 644 11.20 8.16 3.59
N PHE A 645 10.13 8.83 4.02
CA PHE A 645 8.77 8.30 3.98
C PHE A 645 8.22 8.25 2.55
N GLY A 646 8.65 9.17 1.67
CA GLY A 646 8.40 9.08 0.23
C GLY A 646 9.01 7.83 -0.42
N ASP A 647 10.27 7.48 -0.09
CA ASP A 647 10.87 6.22 -0.57
C ASP A 647 10.15 4.98 0.01
N ALA A 648 9.78 5.03 1.29
CA ALA A 648 9.01 3.97 1.94
C ALA A 648 7.65 3.74 1.24
N LEU A 649 6.92 4.82 0.95
CA LEU A 649 5.63 4.78 0.25
C LEU A 649 5.78 4.17 -1.15
N ARG A 650 6.77 4.62 -1.93
CA ARG A 650 7.03 4.08 -3.26
C ARG A 650 7.31 2.57 -3.23
N ARG A 651 8.14 2.11 -2.28
CA ARG A 651 8.45 0.68 -2.13
C ARG A 651 7.23 -0.13 -1.70
N LEU A 652 6.44 0.41 -0.77
CA LEU A 652 5.22 -0.23 -0.29
C LEU A 652 4.20 -0.40 -1.44
N THR A 653 3.94 0.65 -2.22
CA THR A 653 3.01 0.63 -3.36
C THR A 653 3.41 -0.40 -4.43
N ASN A 654 4.71 -0.66 -4.58
CA ASN A 654 5.20 -1.66 -5.55
C ASN A 654 5.13 -3.10 -5.04
N GLN A 655 5.14 -3.33 -3.72
CA GLN A 655 5.27 -4.67 -3.14
C GLN A 655 4.02 -5.16 -2.39
N ALA A 656 3.21 -4.26 -1.82
CA ALA A 656 2.01 -4.63 -1.10
C ALA A 656 0.93 -5.17 -2.05
N LYS A 657 0.27 -6.24 -1.61
CA LYS A 657 -0.79 -6.92 -2.34
C LYS A 657 -2.10 -6.14 -2.36
N PHE A 658 -2.42 -5.44 -1.29
CA PHE A 658 -3.71 -4.77 -1.10
C PHE A 658 -3.63 -3.23 -1.11
N MET A 659 -2.43 -2.68 -1.37
CA MET A 659 -2.23 -1.25 -1.55
C MET A 659 -2.46 -0.86 -3.00
N HIS A 660 -3.27 0.18 -3.22
CA HIS A 660 -3.57 0.74 -4.52
C HIS A 660 -3.03 2.17 -4.62
N SER A 661 -2.76 2.60 -5.85
CA SER A 661 -2.33 3.98 -6.13
C SER A 661 -2.90 4.48 -7.45
N ASP A 662 -3.45 5.69 -7.46
CA ASP A 662 -3.92 6.37 -8.67
C ASP A 662 -3.73 7.89 -8.53
N LEU A 663 -3.21 8.55 -9.57
CA LEU A 663 -2.96 10.00 -9.61
C LEU A 663 -2.33 10.61 -8.33
N GLY A 664 -1.40 9.88 -7.69
CA GLY A 664 -0.75 10.32 -6.44
C GLY A 664 -1.61 10.18 -5.18
N ARG A 665 -2.70 9.41 -5.25
CA ARG A 665 -3.52 8.98 -4.11
C ARG A 665 -3.26 7.50 -3.81
N TYR A 666 -3.27 7.14 -2.53
CA TYR A 666 -2.98 5.79 -2.05
C TYR A 666 -4.04 5.33 -1.06
N TRP A 667 -4.47 4.06 -1.17
CA TRP A 667 -5.46 3.47 -0.28
C TRP A 667 -5.32 1.96 -0.19
N TYR A 668 -5.82 1.39 0.91
CA TYR A 668 -6.01 -0.06 1.00
C TYR A 668 -7.38 -0.47 0.48
N SER A 669 -7.40 -1.60 -0.23
CA SER A 669 -8.64 -2.25 -0.65
C SER A 669 -8.60 -3.74 -0.36
N MET A 670 -9.78 -4.35 -0.19
CA MET A 670 -9.90 -5.80 -0.04
C MET A 670 -9.60 -6.56 -1.34
N ALA A 671 -9.65 -5.86 -2.48
CA ALA A 671 -9.22 -6.40 -3.76
C ALA A 671 -7.69 -6.30 -3.91
N ALA A 672 -7.07 -7.32 -4.51
CA ALA A 672 -5.63 -7.29 -4.81
C ALA A 672 -5.31 -6.22 -5.85
N SER A 673 -4.16 -5.57 -5.72
CA SER A 673 -3.66 -4.56 -6.65
C SER A 673 -3.27 -5.16 -7.99
N LEU A 674 -3.39 -4.36 -9.07
CA LEU A 674 -3.00 -4.79 -10.41
C LEU A 674 -1.52 -5.22 -10.48
N ASN A 675 -0.63 -4.51 -9.77
CA ASN A 675 0.79 -4.84 -9.69
C ASN A 675 1.01 -6.24 -9.11
N ARG A 676 0.23 -6.61 -8.08
CA ARG A 676 0.31 -7.94 -7.48
C ARG A 676 -0.22 -9.01 -8.42
N ILE A 677 -1.37 -8.75 -9.07
CA ILE A 677 -1.94 -9.66 -10.07
C ILE A 677 -0.93 -9.90 -11.20
N ALA A 678 -0.24 -8.85 -11.66
CA ALA A 678 0.80 -8.95 -12.68
C ALA A 678 1.99 -9.78 -12.19
N THR A 679 2.43 -9.58 -10.95
CA THR A 679 3.54 -10.37 -10.37
C THR A 679 3.17 -11.84 -10.20
N ASP A 680 1.94 -12.15 -9.74
CA ASP A 680 1.44 -13.53 -9.63
C ASP A 680 1.38 -14.21 -10.99
N ARG A 681 0.83 -13.53 -12.00
CA ARG A 681 0.77 -14.05 -13.37
C ARG A 681 2.18 -14.25 -13.93
N ALA A 682 3.07 -13.27 -13.77
CA ALA A 682 4.46 -13.36 -14.22
C ALA A 682 5.18 -14.58 -13.63
N ALA A 683 4.95 -14.90 -12.36
CA ALA A 683 5.54 -16.06 -11.69
C ALA A 683 4.93 -17.41 -12.17
N GLN A 684 3.72 -17.40 -12.72
CA GLN A 684 3.03 -18.58 -13.25
C GLN A 684 3.35 -18.85 -14.73
N ILE A 685 3.99 -17.92 -15.43
CA ILE A 685 4.35 -18.09 -16.85
C ILE A 685 5.46 -19.12 -16.98
N GLU A 686 5.21 -20.16 -17.79
CA GLU A 686 6.16 -21.22 -18.09
C GLU A 686 7.39 -20.68 -18.84
N ALA A 687 8.57 -21.18 -18.46
CA ALA A 687 9.84 -20.78 -19.09
C ALA A 687 9.88 -21.02 -20.61
N ALA A 688 9.25 -22.11 -21.09
CA ALA A 688 9.19 -22.42 -22.52
C ALA A 688 8.46 -21.34 -23.33
N LEU A 689 7.36 -20.77 -22.79
CA LEU A 689 6.64 -19.68 -23.44
C LEU A 689 7.50 -18.41 -23.52
N VAL A 690 8.24 -18.12 -22.44
CA VAL A 690 9.16 -16.96 -22.39
C VAL A 690 10.23 -17.11 -23.47
N ASP A 691 10.86 -18.27 -23.57
CA ASP A 691 11.94 -18.54 -24.52
C ASP A 691 11.45 -18.41 -25.97
N VAL A 692 10.32 -19.03 -26.32
CA VAL A 692 9.71 -18.89 -27.67
C VAL A 692 9.34 -17.44 -27.99
N THR A 693 8.83 -16.70 -26.99
CA THR A 693 8.50 -15.28 -27.17
C THR A 693 9.74 -14.44 -27.43
N ILE A 694 10.84 -14.70 -26.72
CA ILE A 694 12.12 -14.02 -26.92
C ILE A 694 12.66 -14.28 -28.34
N ASP A 695 12.66 -15.52 -28.82
CA ASP A 695 13.14 -15.85 -30.17
C ASP A 695 12.27 -15.21 -31.26
N ALA A 696 10.94 -15.13 -31.05
CA ALA A 696 10.04 -14.43 -31.95
C ALA A 696 10.32 -12.92 -31.99
N GLU A 697 10.54 -12.28 -30.84
CA GLU A 697 10.87 -10.85 -30.76
C GLU A 697 12.27 -10.55 -31.30
N LEU A 698 13.26 -11.43 -31.07
CA LEU A 698 14.59 -11.35 -31.68
C LEU A 698 14.49 -11.39 -33.20
N THR A 699 13.70 -12.34 -33.74
CA THR A 699 13.49 -12.48 -35.18
C THR A 699 12.87 -11.23 -35.77
N LYS A 700 11.85 -10.66 -35.12
CA LYS A 700 11.25 -9.38 -35.55
C LYS A 700 12.27 -8.25 -35.49
N TYR A 701 13.01 -8.12 -34.38
CA TYR A 701 14.00 -7.08 -34.19
C TYR A 701 15.08 -7.10 -35.27
N VAL A 702 15.69 -8.26 -35.51
CA VAL A 702 16.78 -8.39 -36.49
C VAL A 702 16.27 -8.18 -37.92
N ASN A 703 15.08 -8.68 -38.26
CA ASN A 703 14.49 -8.49 -39.59
C ASN A 703 14.08 -7.04 -39.86
N ALA A 704 13.73 -6.28 -38.82
CA ALA A 704 13.37 -4.87 -38.92
C ALA A 704 14.59 -3.92 -39.02
N LEU A 705 15.82 -4.42 -38.87
CA LEU A 705 17.02 -3.59 -39.00
C LEU A 705 17.19 -3.11 -40.46
N PRO A 706 17.25 -1.79 -40.70
CA PRO A 706 17.38 -1.25 -42.06
C PRO A 706 18.79 -1.47 -42.63
N ASP A 707 19.81 -1.42 -41.78
CA ASP A 707 21.21 -1.66 -42.14
C ASP A 707 21.66 -3.04 -41.65
N ARG A 708 21.95 -3.92 -42.61
CA ARG A 708 22.45 -5.28 -42.38
C ARG A 708 23.98 -5.37 -42.35
N GLY A 709 24.68 -4.25 -42.47
CA GLY A 709 26.14 -4.20 -42.60
C GLY A 709 26.61 -4.92 -43.86
N HIS A 710 27.77 -5.57 -43.76
CA HIS A 710 28.39 -6.29 -44.87
C HIS A 710 28.09 -7.79 -44.89
N PHE A 711 26.95 -8.21 -44.35
CA PHE A 711 26.49 -9.60 -44.41
C PHE A 711 25.57 -9.81 -45.62
N ASP A 712 25.86 -10.83 -46.44
CA ASP A 712 25.03 -11.18 -47.59
C ASP A 712 23.73 -11.88 -47.15
N ALA A 713 23.78 -12.59 -46.03
CA ALA A 713 22.61 -13.22 -45.43
C ALA A 713 22.67 -13.20 -43.89
N VAL A 714 21.49 -13.24 -43.27
CA VAL A 714 21.35 -13.32 -41.82
C VAL A 714 20.41 -14.48 -41.50
N GLN A 715 20.86 -15.38 -40.65
CA GLN A 715 20.04 -16.44 -40.06
C GLN A 715 19.78 -16.09 -38.60
N VAL A 716 18.51 -16.08 -38.17
CA VAL A 716 18.13 -15.69 -36.81
C VAL A 716 17.47 -16.86 -36.11
N ALA A 717 17.89 -17.13 -34.88
CA ALA A 717 17.42 -18.20 -34.01
C ALA A 717 17.19 -19.54 -34.75
N PRO A 718 18.20 -20.08 -35.47
CA PRO A 718 18.03 -21.37 -36.11
C PRO A 718 17.81 -22.45 -35.04
N ALA A 719 16.89 -23.39 -35.29
CA ALA A 719 16.63 -24.52 -34.40
C ALA A 719 17.79 -25.54 -34.37
N GLY A 720 18.73 -25.43 -35.31
CA GLY A 720 19.97 -26.20 -35.35
C GLY A 720 20.71 -26.03 -36.68
N SER A 721 21.80 -26.80 -36.85
CA SER A 721 22.72 -26.68 -37.98
C SER A 721 22.10 -26.90 -39.37
N ALA A 722 20.98 -27.63 -39.46
CA ALA A 722 20.28 -27.89 -40.72
C ALA A 722 19.61 -26.64 -41.31
N GLU A 723 19.19 -25.70 -40.45
CA GLU A 723 18.49 -24.46 -40.85
C GLU A 723 19.44 -23.36 -41.31
N VAL A 724 20.75 -23.57 -41.21
CA VAL A 724 21.77 -22.64 -41.71
C VAL A 724 22.23 -23.13 -43.09
N PRO A 725 21.86 -22.44 -44.20
CA PRO A 725 22.26 -22.86 -45.55
C PRO A 725 23.79 -22.88 -45.72
N ASP A 726 24.29 -23.80 -46.55
CA ASP A 726 25.71 -23.94 -46.88
C ASP A 726 25.94 -23.52 -48.33
N GLU A 727 26.22 -22.23 -48.54
CA GLU A 727 26.25 -21.59 -49.86
C GLU A 727 27.50 -20.70 -50.02
N ALA A 728 28.03 -20.61 -51.24
CA ALA A 728 29.20 -19.80 -51.60
C ALA A 728 28.89 -18.31 -51.89
N GLY A 729 27.74 -17.83 -51.42
CA GLY A 729 27.14 -16.55 -51.81
C GLY A 729 27.70 -15.30 -51.10
N GLY A 730 28.46 -15.48 -50.01
CA GLY A 730 28.95 -14.37 -49.19
C GLY A 730 28.82 -14.64 -47.69
N VAL A 731 29.25 -13.71 -46.84
CA VAL A 731 29.34 -13.97 -45.38
C VAL A 731 27.96 -13.92 -44.73
N ARG A 732 27.65 -14.95 -43.96
CA ARG A 732 26.39 -15.13 -43.25
C ARG A 732 26.57 -14.89 -41.75
N ALA A 733 25.77 -13.97 -41.20
CA ALA A 733 25.65 -13.79 -39.77
C ALA A 733 24.58 -14.73 -39.21
N VAL A 734 24.95 -15.55 -38.22
CA VAL A 734 24.06 -16.46 -37.50
C VAL A 734 23.81 -15.86 -36.11
N VAL A 735 22.62 -15.30 -35.89
CA VAL A 735 22.19 -14.81 -34.58
C VAL A 735 21.58 -15.98 -33.82
N LEU A 736 22.28 -16.48 -32.80
CA LEU A 736 21.84 -17.60 -31.98
C LEU A 736 20.62 -17.23 -31.13
N GLY A 737 19.72 -18.19 -30.94
CA GLY A 737 18.51 -18.03 -30.14
C GLY A 737 18.76 -18.02 -28.63
N VAL A 738 17.68 -17.85 -27.87
CA VAL A 738 17.66 -17.77 -26.40
C VAL A 738 18.27 -18.99 -25.70
N ALA A 739 18.23 -20.16 -26.34
CA ALA A 739 18.75 -21.41 -25.80
C ALA A 739 20.28 -21.51 -25.80
N HIS A 740 20.99 -20.56 -26.43
CA HIS A 740 22.44 -20.62 -26.59
C HIS A 740 23.14 -19.32 -26.14
N PRO A 741 23.06 -18.94 -24.86
CA PRO A 741 23.74 -17.77 -24.33
C PRO A 741 25.24 -17.97 -24.19
N HIS A 742 25.97 -16.85 -24.17
CA HIS A 742 27.39 -16.80 -23.86
C HIS A 742 27.63 -16.22 -22.46
N ASN A 743 28.50 -16.87 -21.69
CA ASN A 743 28.82 -16.51 -20.30
C ASN A 743 30.26 -16.01 -20.13
N GLY A 744 30.97 -15.71 -21.22
CA GLY A 744 32.36 -15.25 -21.21
C GLY A 744 33.41 -16.37 -21.16
N ARG A 745 33.00 -17.64 -21.28
CA ARG A 745 33.90 -18.81 -21.23
C ARG A 745 33.81 -19.62 -22.53
N GLU A 746 34.88 -20.35 -22.87
CA GLU A 746 34.97 -21.16 -24.09
C GLU A 746 33.97 -22.33 -24.16
N GLY A 747 33.51 -22.82 -23.00
CA GLY A 747 32.52 -23.89 -22.87
C GLY A 747 31.06 -23.42 -22.80
N SER A 748 30.75 -22.19 -23.19
CA SER A 748 29.37 -21.67 -23.21
C SER A 748 28.49 -22.38 -24.24
N GLU A 749 27.18 -22.44 -24.00
CA GLU A 749 26.19 -23.00 -24.93
C GLU A 749 26.23 -22.33 -26.31
N ALA A 750 26.47 -21.02 -26.37
CA ALA A 750 26.69 -20.28 -27.62
C ALA A 750 27.81 -20.88 -28.49
N LEU A 751 28.98 -21.15 -27.89
CA LEU A 751 30.13 -21.66 -28.62
C LEU A 751 30.00 -23.15 -28.95
N VAL A 752 29.29 -23.92 -28.14
CA VAL A 752 28.96 -25.32 -28.45
C VAL A 752 28.09 -25.38 -29.71
N GLU A 753 27.01 -24.59 -29.75
CA GLU A 753 26.12 -24.52 -30.92
C GLU A 753 26.84 -23.94 -32.14
N ALA A 754 27.62 -22.87 -31.97
CA ALA A 754 28.39 -22.29 -33.07
C ALA A 754 29.39 -23.29 -33.67
N LYS A 755 30.04 -24.13 -32.84
CA LYS A 755 30.93 -25.21 -33.31
C LYS A 755 30.16 -26.27 -34.09
N GLU A 756 28.99 -26.68 -33.62
CA GLU A 756 28.16 -27.66 -34.30
C GLU A 756 27.68 -27.13 -35.66
N ILE A 757 27.15 -25.90 -35.70
CA ILE A 757 26.75 -25.23 -36.95
C ILE A 757 27.94 -25.07 -37.89
N LEU A 758 29.13 -24.73 -37.39
CA LEU A 758 30.32 -24.57 -38.23
C LEU A 758 30.77 -25.88 -38.86
N MET A 759 30.65 -27.01 -38.13
CA MET A 759 31.11 -28.31 -38.59
C MET A 759 30.07 -29.06 -39.42
N GLN A 760 28.78 -28.88 -39.13
CA GLN A 760 27.68 -29.64 -39.71
C GLN A 760 26.62 -28.76 -40.39
N ARG A 761 25.92 -29.37 -41.34
CA ARG A 761 24.63 -28.94 -41.87
C ARG A 761 23.69 -30.13 -41.75
N GLY A 762 22.94 -30.18 -40.64
CA GLY A 762 22.18 -31.37 -40.28
C GLY A 762 23.10 -32.56 -40.07
N SER A 763 22.95 -33.62 -40.87
CA SER A 763 23.79 -34.82 -40.82
C SER A 763 24.99 -34.80 -41.77
N THR A 764 25.20 -33.70 -42.52
CA THR A 764 26.27 -33.60 -43.52
C THR A 764 27.36 -32.62 -43.08
N PRO A 765 28.66 -32.92 -43.28
CA PRO A 765 29.73 -31.97 -42.98
C PRO A 765 29.60 -30.69 -43.78
N ARG A 766 29.72 -29.54 -43.11
CA ARG A 766 29.64 -28.23 -43.75
C ARG A 766 30.90 -27.94 -44.58
N VAL A 767 30.69 -27.38 -45.78
CA VAL A 767 31.73 -27.08 -46.76
C VAL A 767 32.21 -25.63 -46.62
N TYR A 768 31.33 -24.64 -46.63
CA TYR A 768 31.70 -23.21 -46.66
C TYR A 768 31.89 -22.61 -45.27
N ARG A 769 32.78 -23.23 -44.48
CA ARG A 769 32.98 -22.89 -43.07
C ARG A 769 33.53 -21.47 -42.86
N ASN A 770 34.30 -20.96 -43.81
CA ASN A 770 34.86 -19.61 -43.69
C ASN A 770 33.81 -18.50 -43.89
N MET A 771 32.56 -18.85 -44.24
CA MET A 771 31.50 -17.87 -44.50
C MET A 771 30.59 -17.60 -43.30
N LEU A 772 30.85 -18.20 -42.13
CA LEU A 772 29.98 -18.08 -40.96
C LEU A 772 30.60 -17.19 -39.86
N VAL A 773 29.77 -16.31 -39.33
CA VAL A 773 30.02 -15.58 -38.07
C VAL A 773 28.78 -15.67 -37.19
N PHE A 774 28.94 -15.58 -35.88
CA PHE A 774 27.90 -15.86 -34.91
C PHE A 774 27.69 -14.68 -33.97
N ILE A 775 26.43 -14.40 -33.62
CA ILE A 775 26.05 -13.38 -32.64
C ILE A 775 25.25 -14.05 -31.53
N ALA A 776 25.60 -13.82 -30.27
CA ALA A 776 24.97 -14.48 -29.12
C ALA A 776 24.59 -13.49 -28.00
N ALA A 777 23.63 -13.91 -27.17
CA ALA A 777 23.21 -13.17 -25.99
C ALA A 777 24.21 -13.32 -24.83
N ASP A 778 24.40 -12.28 -24.02
CA ASP A 778 25.07 -12.39 -22.72
C ASP A 778 24.12 -13.03 -21.70
N ALA A 779 24.56 -14.10 -21.02
CA ALA A 779 23.73 -14.87 -20.11
C ALA A 779 23.05 -14.04 -19.01
N LYS A 780 23.75 -13.05 -18.42
CA LYS A 780 23.18 -12.21 -17.35
C LYS A 780 22.14 -11.24 -17.88
N GLN A 781 22.39 -10.67 -19.05
CA GLN A 781 21.42 -9.77 -19.69
C GLN A 781 20.20 -10.53 -20.20
N LEU A 782 20.39 -11.80 -20.60
CA LEU A 782 19.30 -12.67 -20.98
C LEU A 782 18.36 -12.97 -19.81
N ASP A 783 18.87 -13.21 -18.60
CA ASP A 783 18.02 -13.39 -17.41
C ASP A 783 17.15 -12.15 -17.13
N ASN A 784 17.74 -10.95 -17.22
CA ASN A 784 16.99 -9.69 -17.10
C ASN A 784 15.90 -9.54 -18.18
N LEU A 785 16.20 -9.98 -19.40
CA LEU A 785 15.22 -9.98 -20.49
C LEU A 785 14.09 -10.99 -20.25
N LYS A 786 14.39 -12.19 -19.75
CA LYS A 786 13.38 -13.19 -19.39
C LYS A 786 12.39 -12.64 -18.39
N ASP A 787 12.86 -11.92 -17.37
CA ASP A 787 11.98 -11.28 -16.38
C ASP A 787 11.16 -10.13 -16.98
N ALA A 788 11.75 -9.32 -17.86
CA ALA A 788 11.03 -8.27 -18.59
C ALA A 788 9.91 -8.85 -19.48
N VAL A 789 10.17 -9.97 -20.17
CA VAL A 789 9.18 -10.66 -21.01
C VAL A 789 8.06 -11.26 -20.15
N ARG A 790 8.37 -11.88 -19.01
CA ARG A 790 7.33 -12.35 -18.06
C ARG A 790 6.42 -11.22 -17.63
N ALA A 791 6.99 -10.08 -17.24
CA ALA A 791 6.20 -8.91 -16.86
C ALA A 791 5.32 -8.40 -18.01
N SER A 792 5.86 -8.31 -19.23
CA SER A 792 5.09 -7.90 -20.42
C SER A 792 3.92 -8.83 -20.71
N LEU A 793 4.16 -10.15 -20.70
CA LEU A 793 3.14 -11.16 -20.92
C LEU A 793 2.05 -11.10 -19.84
N ALA A 794 2.43 -10.96 -18.57
CA ALA A 794 1.48 -10.82 -17.47
C ALA A 794 0.58 -9.60 -17.61
N TRP A 795 1.14 -8.44 -17.95
CA TRP A 795 0.35 -7.23 -18.21
C TRP A 795 -0.55 -7.37 -19.45
N ASN A 796 -0.08 -8.06 -20.49
CA ASN A 796 -0.88 -8.33 -21.69
C ASN A 796 -2.09 -9.20 -21.35
N GLU A 797 -1.93 -10.24 -20.53
CA GLU A 797 -3.06 -11.04 -20.06
C GLU A 797 -4.04 -10.23 -19.21
N ILE A 798 -3.57 -9.33 -18.34
CA ILE A 798 -4.45 -8.47 -17.53
C ILE A 798 -5.28 -7.56 -18.42
N VAL A 799 -4.66 -6.92 -19.42
CA VAL A 799 -5.37 -6.07 -20.39
C VAL A 799 -6.38 -6.88 -21.19
N ARG A 800 -6.06 -8.12 -21.59
CA ARG A 800 -7.00 -9.03 -22.26
C ARG A 800 -8.16 -9.45 -21.37
N ASP A 801 -7.91 -9.67 -20.09
CA ASP A 801 -8.91 -10.08 -19.10
C ASP A 801 -9.66 -8.90 -18.45
N THR A 802 -9.64 -7.71 -19.05
CA THR A 802 -10.27 -6.49 -18.47
C THR A 802 -11.71 -6.76 -18.00
N ASP A 803 -12.54 -7.39 -18.84
CA ASP A 803 -13.93 -7.70 -18.52
C ASP A 803 -14.06 -8.79 -17.45
N ARG A 804 -13.22 -9.83 -17.53
CA ARG A 804 -13.24 -10.97 -16.59
C ARG A 804 -12.81 -10.55 -15.18
N LEU A 805 -11.88 -9.61 -15.08
CA LEU A 805 -11.39 -9.04 -13.83
C LEU A 805 -12.28 -7.91 -13.30
N ASN A 806 -13.32 -7.51 -14.04
CA ASN A 806 -14.18 -6.36 -13.74
C ASN A 806 -13.36 -5.09 -13.44
N LEU A 807 -12.33 -4.82 -14.23
CA LEU A 807 -11.45 -3.67 -14.02
C LEU A 807 -12.24 -2.37 -14.19
N THR A 808 -12.02 -1.41 -13.29
CA THR A 808 -12.56 -0.06 -13.44
C THR A 808 -11.90 0.64 -14.64
N GLN A 809 -12.46 1.79 -15.07
CA GLN A 809 -11.89 2.55 -16.18
C GLN A 809 -10.46 3.02 -15.89
N SER A 810 -10.19 3.44 -14.64
CA SER A 810 -8.85 3.83 -14.20
C SER A 810 -7.90 2.62 -14.15
N ASP A 811 -8.34 1.48 -13.62
CA ASP A 811 -7.55 0.23 -13.60
C ASP A 811 -7.19 -0.23 -15.02
N SER A 812 -8.13 -0.16 -15.96
CA SER A 812 -7.88 -0.50 -17.36
C SER A 812 -6.85 0.44 -18.01
N ALA A 813 -6.93 1.75 -17.71
CA ALA A 813 -5.95 2.72 -18.20
C ALA A 813 -4.56 2.47 -17.61
N LEU A 814 -4.47 2.17 -16.31
CA LEU A 814 -3.22 1.84 -15.63
C LEU A 814 -2.60 0.55 -16.19
N ALA A 815 -3.39 -0.51 -16.39
CA ALA A 815 -2.92 -1.77 -16.97
C ALA A 815 -2.36 -1.56 -18.40
N LYS A 816 -3.01 -0.75 -19.23
CA LYS A 816 -2.53 -0.41 -20.58
C LYS A 816 -1.23 0.39 -20.54
N ALA A 817 -1.11 1.36 -19.65
CA ALA A 817 0.12 2.14 -19.47
C ALA A 817 1.29 1.24 -19.01
N LYS A 818 1.03 0.33 -18.06
CA LYS A 818 2.03 -0.64 -17.57
C LYS A 818 2.44 -1.65 -18.64
N LEU A 819 1.52 -2.10 -19.48
CA LEU A 819 1.84 -2.93 -20.64
C LEU A 819 2.75 -2.20 -21.63
N ALA A 820 2.49 -0.92 -21.92
CA ALA A 820 3.34 -0.12 -22.80
C ALA A 820 4.75 0.03 -22.22
N GLU A 821 4.88 0.36 -20.93
CA GLU A 821 6.15 0.45 -20.22
C GLU A 821 6.94 -0.89 -20.23
N ALA A 822 6.25 -2.00 -19.98
CA ALA A 822 6.85 -3.33 -20.01
C ALA A 822 7.36 -3.71 -21.42
N ASN A 823 6.60 -3.38 -22.48
CA ASN A 823 7.03 -3.60 -23.85
C ASN A 823 8.28 -2.79 -24.23
N GLU A 824 8.37 -1.52 -23.83
CA GLU A 824 9.58 -0.71 -24.05
C GLU A 824 10.78 -1.24 -23.27
N THR A 825 10.55 -1.76 -22.07
CA THR A 825 11.60 -2.43 -21.27
C THR A 825 12.11 -3.68 -21.99
N VAL A 826 11.23 -4.52 -22.54
CA VAL A 826 11.61 -5.69 -23.34
C VAL A 826 12.46 -5.28 -24.54
N LYS A 827 12.03 -4.27 -25.32
CA LYS A 827 12.81 -3.77 -26.46
C LYS A 827 14.21 -3.31 -26.07
N THR A 828 14.33 -2.61 -24.93
CA THR A 828 15.62 -2.11 -24.43
C THR A 828 16.52 -3.27 -24.00
N ARG A 829 16.00 -4.21 -23.19
CA ARG A 829 16.75 -5.38 -22.72
C ARG A 829 17.15 -6.32 -23.86
N LEU A 830 16.33 -6.44 -24.90
CA LEU A 830 16.63 -7.23 -26.10
C LEU A 830 17.89 -6.70 -26.80
N LYS A 831 18.00 -5.38 -26.97
CA LYS A 831 19.19 -4.72 -27.57
C LYS A 831 20.45 -4.89 -26.73
N GLU A 832 20.30 -4.92 -25.41
CA GLU A 832 21.41 -5.10 -24.48
C GLU A 832 21.88 -6.57 -24.39
N ALA A 833 20.97 -7.52 -24.58
CA ALA A 833 21.25 -8.94 -24.44
C ALA A 833 22.15 -9.47 -25.57
N TRP A 834 21.79 -9.28 -26.84
CA TRP A 834 22.58 -9.74 -27.99
C TRP A 834 23.78 -8.83 -28.25
N CYS A 835 24.89 -9.15 -27.59
CA CYS A 835 26.08 -8.32 -27.59
C CYS A 835 27.40 -9.08 -27.78
N TYR A 836 27.42 -10.39 -28.01
CA TYR A 836 28.65 -11.09 -28.35
C TYR A 836 28.72 -11.39 -29.84
N LEU A 837 29.90 -11.21 -30.40
CA LEU A 837 30.28 -11.61 -31.75
C LEU A 837 31.35 -12.71 -31.64
N HIS A 838 31.14 -13.81 -32.34
CA HIS A 838 32.07 -14.94 -32.42
C HIS A 838 32.36 -15.28 -33.88
N TYR A 839 33.61 -15.58 -34.20
CA TYR A 839 33.97 -16.08 -35.52
C TYR A 839 35.17 -17.02 -35.44
N PRO A 840 35.23 -18.03 -36.32
CA PRO A 840 36.37 -18.93 -36.38
C PRO A 840 37.59 -18.24 -36.98
N ALA A 841 38.76 -18.54 -36.42
CA ALA A 841 40.06 -18.15 -36.94
C ALA A 841 41.01 -19.35 -36.90
N GLN A 842 41.93 -19.41 -37.86
CA GLN A 842 42.91 -20.49 -37.94
C GLN A 842 44.20 -19.92 -38.54
N GLU A 843 45.33 -20.06 -37.85
CA GLU A 843 46.60 -19.46 -38.31
C GLU A 843 47.17 -20.18 -39.55
N SER A 844 47.03 -21.51 -39.61
CA SER A 844 47.49 -22.35 -40.71
C SER A 844 46.64 -23.61 -40.85
N ALA A 845 46.75 -24.32 -41.98
CA ALA A 845 46.00 -25.56 -42.23
C ALA A 845 46.26 -26.68 -41.19
N GLN A 846 47.39 -26.62 -40.47
CA GLN A 846 47.80 -27.60 -39.46
C GLN A 846 47.50 -27.14 -38.02
N ALA A 847 47.18 -25.85 -37.83
CA ALA A 847 46.84 -25.30 -36.52
C ALA A 847 45.43 -25.70 -36.11
N ASP A 848 45.19 -25.80 -34.81
CA ASP A 848 43.86 -26.01 -34.27
C ASP A 848 42.94 -24.81 -34.56
N LEU A 849 41.64 -25.09 -34.62
CA LEU A 849 40.63 -24.06 -34.83
C LEU A 849 40.46 -23.21 -33.55
N GLU A 850 40.64 -21.90 -33.68
CA GLU A 850 40.43 -20.93 -32.61
C GLU A 850 39.13 -20.14 -32.79
N TRP A 851 38.59 -19.64 -31.68
CA TRP A 851 37.37 -18.83 -31.64
C TRP A 851 37.67 -17.42 -31.14
N VAL A 852 37.58 -16.45 -32.04
CA VAL A 852 37.68 -15.05 -31.64
C VAL A 852 36.33 -14.58 -31.14
N SER A 853 36.31 -13.97 -29.96
CA SER A 853 35.10 -13.53 -29.28
C SER A 853 35.24 -12.08 -28.83
N GLY A 854 34.23 -11.25 -29.08
CA GLY A 854 34.26 -9.85 -28.66
C GLY A 854 32.88 -9.25 -28.46
N LYS A 855 32.78 -8.27 -27.55
CA LYS A 855 31.54 -7.55 -27.30
C LYS A 855 31.24 -6.50 -28.37
N ILE A 856 29.99 -6.47 -28.81
CA ILE A 856 29.36 -5.41 -29.60
C ILE A 856 28.75 -4.41 -28.61
N PRO A 857 28.93 -3.10 -28.79
CA PRO A 857 28.28 -2.10 -27.93
C PRO A 857 26.75 -2.26 -27.90
N ALA A 858 26.08 -1.98 -26.77
CA ALA A 858 24.62 -2.08 -26.63
C ALA A 858 23.92 -0.76 -27.04
N GLN A 859 23.51 -0.66 -28.31
CA GLN A 859 22.79 0.49 -28.92
C GLN A 859 21.94 -0.03 -30.11
N ASP A 860 21.50 0.83 -31.04
CA ASP A 860 20.75 0.43 -32.26
C ASP A 860 21.62 0.02 -33.45
N GLY A 861 21.15 -0.91 -34.29
CA GLY A 861 21.88 -1.42 -35.44
C GLY A 861 22.87 -2.54 -35.10
N LEU A 862 22.36 -3.65 -34.54
CA LEU A 862 23.16 -4.81 -34.11
C LEU A 862 24.09 -5.33 -35.22
N LEU A 863 23.52 -5.60 -36.41
CA LEU A 863 24.26 -6.19 -37.54
C LEU A 863 25.32 -5.24 -38.10
N ALA A 864 24.99 -3.97 -38.31
CA ALA A 864 25.94 -2.96 -38.78
C ALA A 864 27.17 -2.83 -37.86
N ARG A 865 26.95 -2.87 -36.53
CA ARG A 865 28.04 -2.77 -35.55
C ARG A 865 28.83 -4.06 -35.40
N ALA A 866 28.18 -5.22 -35.49
CA ALA A 866 28.87 -6.50 -35.60
C ALA A 866 29.79 -6.51 -36.83
N SER A 867 29.28 -6.06 -37.97
CA SER A 867 30.06 -5.96 -39.22
C SER A 867 31.23 -4.99 -39.10
N LYS A 868 31.02 -3.79 -38.54
CA LYS A 868 32.12 -2.82 -38.30
C LYS A 868 33.21 -3.37 -37.39
N LYS A 869 32.83 -4.12 -36.35
CA LYS A 869 33.78 -4.78 -35.43
C LYS A 869 34.57 -5.88 -36.14
N LEU A 870 33.90 -6.73 -36.93
CA LEU A 870 34.57 -7.74 -37.76
C LEU A 870 35.61 -7.12 -38.69
N ILE A 871 35.30 -5.99 -39.33
CA ILE A 871 36.25 -5.29 -40.21
C ILE A 871 37.43 -4.75 -39.41
N GLY A 872 37.17 -4.09 -38.28
CA GLY A 872 38.22 -3.51 -37.44
C GLY A 872 39.17 -4.55 -36.85
N GLU A 873 38.71 -5.79 -36.66
CA GLU A 873 39.51 -6.93 -36.18
C GLU A 873 40.03 -7.82 -37.31
N GLU A 874 39.87 -7.41 -38.58
CA GLU A 874 40.21 -8.19 -39.78
C GLU A 874 39.52 -9.57 -39.90
N GLY A 875 38.45 -9.82 -39.12
CA GLY A 875 37.60 -11.00 -39.23
C GLY A 875 36.69 -10.98 -40.48
N LEU A 876 36.63 -9.87 -41.21
CA LEU A 876 35.93 -9.72 -42.49
C LEU A 876 36.64 -8.69 -43.36
N LEU A 877 37.00 -9.04 -44.59
CA LEU A 877 37.63 -8.12 -45.54
C LEU A 877 36.62 -7.62 -46.57
N THR A 878 36.36 -6.32 -46.55
CA THR A 878 35.59 -5.63 -47.61
C THR A 878 36.45 -5.21 -48.79
N GLU A 879 37.77 -5.19 -48.59
CA GLU A 879 38.79 -4.88 -49.60
C GLU A 879 40.01 -5.77 -49.35
N LEU A 880 40.64 -6.25 -50.43
CA LEU A 880 41.84 -7.09 -50.35
C LEU A 880 42.83 -6.67 -51.43
N GLY A 881 44.02 -6.20 -51.02
CA GLY A 881 45.09 -5.87 -51.95
C GLY A 881 45.74 -7.11 -52.56
N PRO A 882 46.20 -7.04 -53.82
CA PRO A 882 46.75 -8.20 -54.54
C PRO A 882 47.99 -8.79 -53.86
N THR A 883 48.84 -7.98 -53.24
CA THR A 883 50.03 -8.47 -52.51
C THR A 883 49.66 -9.28 -51.26
N ARG A 884 48.59 -8.90 -50.55
CA ARG A 884 48.11 -9.67 -49.38
C ARG A 884 47.54 -11.00 -49.84
N LEU A 885 46.71 -10.98 -50.89
CA LEU A 885 46.17 -12.20 -51.50
C LEU A 885 47.31 -13.14 -51.92
N ASP A 886 48.29 -12.65 -52.69
CA ASP A 886 49.41 -13.47 -53.16
C ASP A 886 50.22 -14.06 -52.01
N ARG A 887 50.52 -13.28 -50.97
CA ARG A 887 51.22 -13.78 -49.77
C ARG A 887 50.49 -14.95 -49.12
N ASP A 888 49.16 -14.89 -49.05
CA ASP A 888 48.36 -15.96 -48.45
C ASP A 888 48.29 -17.18 -49.39
N LEU A 889 48.29 -16.96 -50.72
CA LEU A 889 48.39 -18.03 -51.72
C LEU A 889 49.76 -18.71 -51.76
N GLN A 890 50.85 -17.96 -51.62
CA GLN A 890 52.22 -18.51 -51.60
C GLN A 890 52.42 -19.47 -50.44
N LYS A 891 51.81 -19.16 -49.29
CA LYS A 891 51.90 -20.01 -48.10
C LYS A 891 51.22 -21.37 -48.27
N TYR A 892 50.09 -21.43 -48.98
CA TYR A 892 49.19 -22.59 -48.88
C TYR A 892 48.64 -23.17 -50.20
N ILE A 893 48.55 -22.39 -51.27
CA ILE A 893 47.78 -22.74 -52.48
C ILE A 893 48.66 -22.92 -53.71
N TRP A 894 49.64 -22.03 -53.90
CA TRP A 894 50.44 -21.97 -55.13
C TRP A 894 51.18 -23.28 -55.44
N ASN A 895 51.74 -23.99 -54.44
CA ASN A 895 52.31 -25.36 -54.54
C ASN A 895 52.96 -25.70 -55.91
N ASP A 896 53.88 -24.84 -56.39
CA ASP A 896 54.58 -24.92 -57.69
C ASP A 896 53.71 -24.99 -58.96
N ARG A 897 52.41 -24.72 -58.85
CA ARG A 897 51.50 -24.57 -60.00
C ARG A 897 51.80 -23.27 -60.75
N PRO A 898 51.82 -23.30 -62.11
CA PRO A 898 52.08 -22.11 -62.92
C PRO A 898 50.92 -21.11 -62.93
N HIS A 899 49.69 -21.61 -62.74
CA HIS A 899 48.46 -20.82 -62.67
C HIS A 899 47.44 -21.46 -61.73
N LEU A 900 46.43 -20.70 -61.29
CA LEU A 900 45.31 -21.14 -60.46
C LEU A 900 43.99 -20.69 -61.08
N GLN A 901 42.99 -21.58 -61.16
CA GLN A 901 41.64 -21.23 -61.63
C GLN A 901 40.96 -20.32 -60.61
N LEU A 902 40.31 -19.26 -61.09
CA LEU A 902 39.61 -18.31 -60.21
C LEU A 902 38.40 -18.94 -59.51
N ARG A 903 37.70 -19.88 -60.16
CA ARG A 903 36.64 -20.67 -59.51
C ARG A 903 37.16 -21.43 -58.29
N ASP A 904 38.27 -22.15 -58.43
CA ASP A 904 38.86 -22.93 -57.34
C ASP A 904 39.37 -22.01 -56.22
N LEU A 905 39.97 -20.89 -56.57
CA LEU A 905 40.41 -19.89 -55.61
C LEU A 905 39.25 -19.35 -54.77
N ARG A 906 38.13 -19.01 -55.42
CA ARG A 906 36.90 -18.61 -54.72
C ARG A 906 36.39 -19.71 -53.80
N GLU A 907 36.37 -20.96 -54.27
CA GLU A 907 35.96 -22.11 -53.45
C GLU A 907 36.85 -22.27 -52.22
N TYR A 908 38.17 -22.15 -52.37
CA TYR A 908 39.11 -22.26 -51.25
C TYR A 908 38.92 -21.15 -50.22
N LEU A 909 38.78 -19.90 -50.66
CA LEU A 909 38.54 -18.74 -49.78
C LEU A 909 37.25 -18.89 -48.96
N ASN A 910 36.21 -19.52 -49.53
CA ASN A 910 34.94 -19.75 -48.83
C ASN A 910 34.98 -20.97 -47.90
N ARG A 911 35.84 -21.97 -48.17
CA ARG A 911 35.89 -23.24 -47.43
C ARG A 911 36.87 -23.20 -46.25
N TYR A 912 38.07 -22.68 -46.48
CA TYR A 912 39.19 -22.82 -45.56
C TYR A 912 39.33 -21.60 -44.64
N ILE A 913 39.26 -21.84 -43.33
CA ILE A 913 39.27 -20.80 -42.30
C ILE A 913 40.64 -20.10 -42.18
N TYR A 914 41.73 -20.80 -42.55
CA TYR A 914 43.08 -20.22 -42.60
C TYR A 914 43.31 -19.27 -43.78
N LEU A 915 42.35 -19.16 -44.70
CA LEU A 915 42.36 -18.15 -45.77
C LEU A 915 41.50 -16.94 -45.38
N PRO A 916 41.78 -15.74 -45.93
CA PRO A 916 41.02 -14.54 -45.60
C PRO A 916 39.52 -14.66 -45.91
N ARG A 917 38.68 -14.30 -44.94
CA ARG A 917 37.23 -14.21 -45.11
C ARG A 917 36.87 -12.94 -45.89
N LEU A 918 36.41 -13.10 -47.12
CA LEU A 918 35.99 -11.98 -47.97
C LEU A 918 34.50 -11.70 -47.78
N LYS A 919 34.11 -10.43 -47.84
CA LYS A 919 32.70 -10.01 -47.86
C LYS A 919 31.92 -10.80 -48.92
N ASN A 920 32.33 -10.67 -50.18
CA ASN A 920 31.71 -11.32 -51.31
C ASN A 920 32.73 -11.49 -52.46
N GLN A 921 32.28 -12.05 -53.58
CA GLN A 921 33.15 -12.28 -54.75
C GLN A 921 33.75 -11.00 -55.36
N ASP A 922 33.09 -9.85 -55.21
CA ASP A 922 33.55 -8.58 -55.78
C ASP A 922 34.89 -8.16 -55.18
N VAL A 923 35.16 -8.54 -53.93
CA VAL A 923 36.44 -8.28 -53.26
C VAL A 923 37.58 -8.99 -53.99
N LEU A 924 37.37 -10.25 -54.38
CA LEU A 924 38.34 -11.03 -55.15
C LEU A 924 38.52 -10.45 -56.56
N ILE A 925 37.41 -10.13 -57.25
CA ILE A 925 37.42 -9.50 -58.58
C ILE A 925 38.25 -8.23 -58.58
N ARG A 926 38.01 -7.33 -57.61
CA ARG A 926 38.75 -6.07 -57.48
C ARG A 926 40.22 -6.29 -57.12
N SER A 927 40.52 -7.30 -56.30
CA SER A 927 41.90 -7.66 -55.95
C SER A 927 42.69 -8.07 -57.19
N VAL A 928 42.10 -8.94 -58.03
CA VAL A 928 42.71 -9.40 -59.28
C VAL A 928 42.81 -8.26 -60.30
N GLN A 929 41.75 -7.46 -60.46
CA GLN A 929 41.78 -6.29 -61.34
C GLN A 929 42.90 -5.32 -60.92
N SER A 930 43.06 -5.07 -59.62
CA SER A 930 44.12 -4.22 -59.09
C SER A 930 45.52 -4.78 -59.35
N ALA A 931 45.69 -6.09 -59.47
CA ALA A 931 46.99 -6.71 -59.77
C ALA A 931 47.47 -6.37 -61.20
N VAL A 932 46.55 -6.24 -62.15
CA VAL A 932 46.86 -6.04 -63.59
C VAL A 932 46.66 -4.61 -64.08
N SER A 933 46.08 -3.73 -63.25
CA SER A 933 45.81 -2.33 -63.60
C SER A 933 47.00 -1.39 -63.36
N GLY A 934 48.02 -1.83 -62.61
CA GLY A 934 49.17 -1.01 -62.24
C GLY A 934 50.12 -0.71 -63.40
N MET A 935 50.96 0.33 -63.26
CA MET A 935 52.03 0.64 -64.24
C MET A 935 53.20 -0.34 -64.20
N LEU A 936 53.27 -1.17 -63.15
CA LEU A 936 54.24 -2.24 -63.01
C LEU A 936 53.45 -3.54 -62.82
N PRO A 937 53.98 -4.70 -63.26
CA PRO A 937 53.36 -5.99 -63.03
C PRO A 937 53.06 -6.21 -61.54
N GLY A 938 51.83 -6.61 -61.25
CA GLY A 938 51.43 -7.02 -59.90
C GLY A 938 52.03 -8.37 -59.48
N PRO A 939 51.69 -8.86 -58.27
CA PRO A 939 52.22 -10.11 -57.73
C PRO A 939 51.71 -11.37 -58.47
N PHE A 940 50.70 -11.24 -59.34
CA PHE A 940 50.24 -12.25 -60.29
C PHE A 940 49.52 -11.57 -61.46
N ALA A 941 49.49 -12.24 -62.61
CA ALA A 941 48.77 -11.82 -63.81
C ALA A 941 47.41 -12.52 -63.92
N TYR A 942 46.58 -12.11 -64.88
CA TYR A 942 45.27 -12.72 -65.17
C TYR A 942 45.20 -13.17 -66.63
N ALA A 943 44.49 -14.27 -66.91
CA ALA A 943 44.08 -14.63 -68.26
C ALA A 943 42.63 -15.12 -68.27
N GLU A 944 41.90 -14.79 -69.33
CA GLU A 944 40.52 -15.21 -69.55
C GLU A 944 40.41 -16.73 -69.71
N ARG A 945 41.42 -17.38 -70.29
CA ARG A 945 41.42 -18.83 -70.50
C ARG A 945 42.81 -19.43 -70.63
N TRP A 946 43.01 -20.60 -70.03
CA TRP A 946 44.15 -21.47 -70.32
C TRP A 946 43.80 -22.52 -71.39
N GLU A 947 44.55 -22.54 -72.49
CA GLU A 947 44.37 -23.53 -73.56
C GLU A 947 45.44 -24.63 -73.48
N GLU A 948 45.06 -25.78 -72.93
CA GLU A 948 45.97 -26.90 -72.64
C GLU A 948 46.59 -27.52 -73.92
N SER A 949 45.87 -27.50 -75.04
CA SER A 949 46.34 -28.07 -76.31
C SER A 949 47.45 -27.26 -76.99
N THR A 950 47.51 -25.95 -76.74
CA THR A 950 48.48 -25.03 -77.36
C THR A 950 49.49 -24.47 -76.37
N GLY A 951 49.27 -24.70 -75.06
CA GLY A 951 50.12 -24.17 -74.00
C GLY A 951 50.06 -22.64 -73.91
N ARG A 952 48.93 -22.01 -74.27
CA ARG A 952 48.78 -20.55 -74.34
C ARG A 952 47.76 -20.00 -73.35
N TYR A 953 48.05 -18.82 -72.82
CA TYR A 953 47.13 -18.01 -72.03
C TYR A 953 46.42 -17.01 -72.95
N LEU A 954 45.11 -17.16 -73.11
CA LEU A 954 44.27 -16.26 -73.91
C LEU A 954 43.76 -15.12 -73.04
N GLY A 955 43.77 -13.90 -73.58
CA GLY A 955 43.37 -12.69 -72.84
C GLY A 955 44.32 -12.35 -71.67
N LEU A 956 45.63 -12.64 -71.83
CA LEU A 956 46.65 -12.39 -70.79
C LEU A 956 46.80 -10.89 -70.49
N ALA A 957 46.54 -10.51 -69.24
CA ALA A 957 46.70 -9.18 -68.67
C ALA A 957 47.78 -9.21 -67.57
N ILE A 958 48.82 -8.39 -67.71
CA ILE A 958 49.99 -8.37 -66.80
C ILE A 958 50.08 -7.01 -66.07
N ASP A 959 50.15 -5.92 -66.84
CA ASP A 959 50.20 -4.53 -66.38
C ASP A 959 49.41 -3.62 -67.34
N HIS A 960 49.17 -2.37 -66.93
CA HIS A 960 48.48 -1.33 -67.72
C HIS A 960 47.10 -1.71 -68.28
N THR A 961 46.44 -2.74 -67.72
CA THR A 961 45.17 -3.27 -68.24
C THR A 961 43.99 -2.89 -67.34
N SER A 962 43.78 -1.58 -67.13
CA SER A 962 42.73 -1.07 -66.23
C SER A 962 41.30 -1.45 -66.61
N ASN A 963 41.08 -1.80 -67.89
CA ASN A 963 39.78 -2.22 -68.43
C ASN A 963 39.61 -3.75 -68.50
N ALA A 964 40.48 -4.54 -67.86
CA ALA A 964 40.34 -5.99 -67.82
C ALA A 964 39.00 -6.39 -67.15
N MET A 965 38.16 -7.14 -67.85
CA MET A 965 36.96 -7.73 -67.27
C MET A 965 37.34 -9.04 -66.58
N ILE A 966 37.39 -9.01 -65.24
CA ILE A 966 37.68 -10.20 -64.44
C ILE A 966 36.41 -11.03 -64.26
N VAL A 967 36.44 -12.27 -64.72
CA VAL A 967 35.35 -13.24 -64.57
C VAL A 967 35.81 -14.36 -63.62
N ILE A 968 34.92 -14.82 -62.75
CA ILE A 968 35.17 -15.98 -61.89
C ILE A 968 34.41 -17.17 -62.47
N ASP A 969 35.08 -17.94 -63.33
CA ASP A 969 34.59 -19.17 -63.93
C ASP A 969 35.68 -20.27 -63.91
N GLY A 970 35.39 -21.41 -64.56
CA GLY A 970 36.32 -22.54 -64.61
C GLY A 970 37.44 -22.39 -65.65
N ASP A 971 37.40 -21.36 -66.49
CA ASP A 971 38.38 -21.15 -67.56
C ASP A 971 39.41 -20.07 -67.17
N SER A 972 38.98 -19.06 -66.42
CA SER A 972 39.76 -17.90 -66.00
C SER A 972 40.81 -18.25 -64.95
N VAL A 973 42.04 -17.76 -65.13
CA VAL A 973 43.18 -18.12 -64.27
C VAL A 973 43.98 -16.90 -63.80
N ILE A 974 44.55 -17.00 -62.60
CA ILE A 974 45.67 -16.14 -62.16
C ILE A 974 46.99 -16.86 -62.39
N ILE A 975 48.03 -16.14 -62.79
CA ILE A 975 49.28 -16.71 -63.31
C ILE A 975 50.45 -16.11 -62.54
N ARG A 976 51.45 -16.95 -62.20
CA ARG A 976 52.67 -16.46 -61.55
C ARG A 976 53.39 -15.44 -62.45
N PRO A 977 53.99 -14.37 -61.89
CA PRO A 977 54.64 -13.33 -62.68
C PRO A 977 55.69 -13.86 -63.67
N GLU A 978 56.53 -14.81 -63.25
CA GLU A 978 57.58 -15.37 -64.10
C GLU A 978 57.01 -16.12 -65.32
N VAL A 979 55.88 -16.83 -65.11
CA VAL A 979 55.20 -17.59 -66.16
C VAL A 979 54.47 -16.64 -67.11
N ALA A 980 53.81 -15.61 -66.57
CA ALA A 980 53.11 -14.60 -67.36
C ALA A 980 54.08 -13.83 -68.27
N GLU A 981 55.25 -13.44 -67.75
CA GLU A 981 56.27 -12.74 -68.53
C GLU A 981 56.89 -13.61 -69.63
N ALA A 982 57.10 -14.90 -69.38
CA ALA A 982 57.54 -15.85 -70.40
C ALA A 982 56.53 -16.01 -71.56
N HIS A 983 55.27 -15.64 -71.34
CA HIS A 983 54.19 -15.70 -72.34
C HIS A 983 53.72 -14.31 -72.81
N ARG A 984 54.46 -13.24 -72.48
CA ARG A 984 54.13 -11.88 -72.92
C ARG A 984 54.19 -11.82 -74.46
N PRO A 985 53.13 -11.32 -75.14
CA PRO A 985 53.16 -11.19 -76.60
C PRO A 985 54.26 -10.20 -77.00
N ALA A 986 55.15 -10.62 -77.92
CA ALA A 986 56.20 -9.75 -78.45
C ALA A 986 55.59 -8.54 -79.19
N PRO A 987 56.10 -7.31 -79.00
CA PRO A 987 55.58 -6.14 -79.71
C PRO A 987 55.81 -6.28 -81.21
N SER A 988 54.75 -6.13 -82.00
CA SER A 988 54.84 -6.03 -83.47
C SER A 988 55.63 -4.78 -83.84
N GLN A 989 56.77 -4.96 -84.53
CA GLN A 989 57.62 -3.87 -85.02
C GLN A 989 56.89 -3.00 -86.06
N PRO A 990 57.15 -1.68 -86.08
CA PRO A 990 56.69 -0.77 -87.13
C PRO A 990 57.53 -0.93 -88.40
N THR A 991 56.89 -1.00 -89.57
CA THR A 991 57.58 -1.00 -90.87
C THR A 991 57.77 0.45 -91.35
N GLU A 992 59.02 0.93 -91.38
CA GLU A 992 59.44 2.18 -92.04
C GLU A 992 60.11 1.92 -93.43
N PRO A 993 60.23 2.94 -94.32
CA PRO A 993 60.22 2.79 -95.80
C PRO A 993 61.59 2.93 -96.55
N GLN A 994 61.54 2.66 -97.88
CA GLN A 994 62.45 3.04 -99.03
C GLN A 994 63.45 1.99 -99.62
N PRO A 995 64.02 2.15 -100.86
CA PRO A 995 63.48 2.63 -102.16
C PRO A 995 63.99 1.92 -103.48
N GLY A 996 63.24 2.10 -104.59
CA GLY A 996 63.68 2.17 -106.03
C GLY A 996 63.73 0.85 -106.85
N THR A 997 63.37 0.72 -108.14
CA THR A 997 62.79 1.51 -109.27
C THR A 997 62.77 0.55 -110.53
N PRO A 998 62.28 0.87 -111.75
CA PRO A 998 61.28 1.86 -112.22
C PRO A 998 60.31 1.38 -113.36
N GLU A 999 59.41 2.30 -113.77
CA GLU A 999 58.79 2.51 -115.12
C GLU A 999 57.69 1.57 -115.65
N THR A 1000 56.60 2.00 -116.33
CA THR A 1000 56.15 3.28 -116.92
C THR A 1000 54.61 3.24 -117.15
N GLY A 1001 53.94 4.40 -117.21
CA GLY A 1001 52.65 4.55 -117.93
C GLY A 1001 51.62 5.54 -117.35
N ASN A 1002 51.76 6.82 -117.69
CA ASN A 1002 50.77 7.90 -117.51
C ASN A 1002 49.86 8.00 -118.78
N PRO A 1003 48.84 8.90 -118.92
CA PRO A 1003 48.54 10.12 -118.14
C PRO A 1003 47.05 10.51 -117.85
N ALA A 1004 46.88 11.43 -116.87
CA ALA A 1004 46.04 12.67 -116.78
C ALA A 1004 44.51 12.64 -117.06
N GLU A 1005 43.60 13.43 -116.46
CA GLU A 1005 43.40 14.45 -115.39
C GLU A 1005 41.88 14.89 -115.48
N PRO A 1006 41.28 15.90 -114.79
CA PRO A 1006 41.20 16.26 -113.36
C PRO A 1006 39.80 16.80 -112.87
N GLY A 1007 39.63 17.06 -111.55
CA GLY A 1007 38.72 18.06 -110.90
C GLY A 1007 37.21 17.73 -110.80
N SER A 1008 36.34 18.27 -109.92
CA SER A 1008 36.36 19.27 -108.83
C SER A 1008 34.92 19.40 -108.23
N GLN A 1009 34.79 19.73 -106.93
CA GLN A 1009 33.70 20.50 -106.23
C GLN A 1009 32.21 20.01 -106.15
N THR A 1010 31.62 20.18 -104.94
CA THR A 1010 30.20 20.17 -104.46
C THR A 1010 29.22 21.04 -105.29
N PRO A 1011 27.84 21.09 -105.13
CA PRO A 1011 26.87 20.44 -104.20
C PRO A 1011 25.50 19.96 -104.81
N GLY A 1012 24.62 19.29 -104.02
CA GLY A 1012 23.13 19.45 -104.09
C GLY A 1012 22.21 18.32 -104.60
N GLN A 1013 21.20 17.99 -103.75
CA GLN A 1013 19.81 17.55 -104.00
C GLN A 1013 19.40 16.08 -104.38
N GLU A 1014 18.51 15.55 -103.55
CA GLU A 1014 17.61 14.37 -103.63
C GLU A 1014 16.63 14.40 -104.85
N PRO A 1015 16.07 13.25 -105.35
CA PRO A 1015 14.97 12.50 -104.68
C PRO A 1015 14.88 10.96 -104.86
N THR A 1016 14.19 10.32 -103.89
CA THR A 1016 13.61 8.94 -103.73
C THR A 1016 12.66 8.45 -104.85
N PRO A 1017 12.02 7.21 -104.86
CA PRO A 1017 11.91 6.02 -103.93
C PRO A 1017 12.00 4.62 -104.69
N PRO A 1018 11.52 3.42 -104.22
CA PRO A 1018 10.91 2.96 -102.94
C PRO A 1018 11.52 1.70 -102.27
N VAL A 1019 11.13 1.50 -101.00
CA VAL A 1019 11.48 0.38 -100.09
C VAL A 1019 10.21 -0.40 -99.71
N GLU A 1020 10.24 -1.74 -99.80
CA GLU A 1020 9.26 -2.64 -99.18
C GLU A 1020 9.69 -3.02 -97.76
N ARG A 1021 8.73 -3.01 -96.83
CA ARG A 1021 8.92 -3.01 -95.37
C ARG A 1021 8.69 -4.39 -94.76
N ASN A 1022 9.56 -4.77 -93.83
CA ASN A 1022 9.26 -5.71 -92.74
C ASN A 1022 9.01 -4.91 -91.45
N PRO A 1023 8.27 -5.45 -90.49
CA PRO A 1023 7.47 -4.62 -89.61
C PRO A 1023 8.27 -4.23 -88.33
N THR A 1024 7.83 -3.18 -87.62
CA THR A 1024 8.72 -2.34 -86.77
C THR A 1024 8.22 -1.98 -85.36
N ARG A 1025 7.18 -2.65 -84.83
CA ARG A 1025 6.58 -2.23 -83.54
C ARG A 1025 6.14 -3.40 -82.66
N PHE A 1026 6.58 -3.35 -81.40
CA PHE A 1026 6.02 -4.17 -80.33
C PHE A 1026 5.17 -3.32 -79.38
N SER A 1027 3.96 -3.77 -79.05
CA SER A 1027 3.14 -3.18 -77.99
C SER A 1027 2.44 -4.25 -77.15
N GLY A 1028 2.25 -3.95 -75.86
CA GLY A 1028 1.41 -4.75 -74.96
C GLY A 1028 1.13 -4.07 -73.62
N THR A 1029 0.04 -4.47 -72.96
CA THR A 1029 -0.45 -3.90 -71.68
C THR A 1029 -0.70 -5.01 -70.65
N VAL A 1030 -0.36 -4.80 -69.38
CA VAL A 1030 -0.62 -5.74 -68.27
C VAL A 1030 -1.27 -5.01 -67.08
N MET A 1031 -2.16 -5.70 -66.35
CA MET A 1031 -2.77 -5.21 -65.11
C MET A 1031 -1.99 -5.78 -63.91
N ILE A 1032 -1.50 -4.91 -63.02
CA ILE A 1032 -0.71 -5.30 -61.85
C ILE A 1032 -1.58 -5.16 -60.60
N SER A 1033 -1.65 -6.20 -59.76
CA SER A 1033 -2.30 -6.17 -58.44
C SER A 1033 -1.54 -5.19 -57.52
N PRO A 1034 -2.21 -4.41 -56.66
CA PRO A 1034 -1.59 -3.36 -55.83
C PRO A 1034 -0.54 -3.86 -54.81
N ASP A 1035 -0.21 -5.14 -54.78
CA ASP A 1035 0.43 -5.77 -53.62
C ASP A 1035 1.96 -5.88 -53.72
N ARG A 1036 2.60 -5.72 -54.90
CA ARG A 1036 4.08 -5.57 -55.09
C ARG A 1036 4.40 -4.94 -56.46
N PRO A 1037 5.20 -3.86 -56.60
CA PRO A 1037 6.61 -4.02 -57.00
C PRO A 1037 7.56 -2.85 -56.62
N ALA A 1038 8.86 -3.06 -56.84
CA ALA A 1038 9.97 -2.25 -56.32
C ALA A 1038 10.50 -1.17 -57.29
N ARG A 1039 10.98 -0.09 -56.65
CA ARG A 1039 12.16 0.72 -57.01
C ARG A 1039 12.09 1.57 -58.30
N ASP A 1040 11.10 2.46 -58.34
CA ASP A 1040 11.11 3.84 -58.90
C ASP A 1040 9.69 4.44 -59.04
N MET A 1041 8.66 3.68 -58.65
CA MET A 1041 7.24 4.08 -58.66
C MET A 1041 6.78 4.82 -57.38
N HIS A 1042 7.66 4.99 -56.39
CA HIS A 1042 7.29 5.51 -55.06
C HIS A 1042 6.89 6.99 -55.09
N GLN A 1043 7.58 7.82 -55.88
CA GLN A 1043 7.26 9.24 -56.01
C GLN A 1043 5.91 9.52 -56.70
N ILE A 1044 5.48 8.69 -57.65
CA ILE A 1044 4.20 8.86 -58.35
C ILE A 1044 3.03 8.34 -57.49
N VAL A 1045 3.26 7.28 -56.70
CA VAL A 1045 2.27 6.69 -55.80
C VAL A 1045 1.97 7.62 -54.61
N GLU A 1046 3.01 8.13 -53.96
CA GLU A 1046 2.90 9.00 -52.77
C GLU A 1046 2.33 10.39 -53.13
N ALA A 1047 2.66 10.92 -54.30
CA ALA A 1047 2.22 12.25 -54.73
C ALA A 1047 0.81 12.29 -55.37
N ILE A 1048 0.36 11.21 -56.03
CA ILE A 1048 -0.87 11.21 -56.85
C ILE A 1048 -1.86 10.10 -56.48
N VAL A 1049 -1.41 8.86 -56.28
CA VAL A 1049 -2.31 7.69 -56.09
C VAL A 1049 -2.89 7.65 -54.67
N GLU A 1050 -2.10 7.95 -53.65
CA GLU A 1050 -2.56 8.00 -52.25
C GLU A 1050 -3.54 9.15 -52.00
N GLN A 1051 -3.36 10.29 -52.70
CA GLN A 1051 -4.31 11.41 -52.63
C GLN A 1051 -5.65 11.09 -53.30
N LEU A 1052 -5.66 10.30 -54.38
CA LEU A 1052 -6.89 9.94 -55.11
C LEU A 1052 -7.67 8.79 -54.46
N THR A 1053 -7.03 7.95 -53.64
CA THR A 1053 -7.65 6.79 -52.96
C THR A 1053 -8.31 7.11 -51.61
N THR A 1054 -8.15 8.33 -51.09
CA THR A 1054 -8.85 8.81 -49.87
C THR A 1054 -10.28 9.30 -50.11
N LEU A 1055 -10.72 9.38 -51.38
CA LEU A 1055 -12.08 9.78 -51.77
C LEU A 1055 -12.99 8.55 -51.96
N GLN A 1056 -14.11 8.46 -51.22
CA GLN A 1056 -15.05 7.32 -51.32
C GLN A 1056 -15.66 7.19 -52.73
N GLY A 1057 -15.54 6.00 -53.33
CA GLY A 1057 -16.14 5.65 -54.62
C GLY A 1057 -15.25 5.84 -55.86
N SER A 1058 -13.99 6.20 -55.68
CA SER A 1058 -13.02 6.41 -56.77
C SER A 1058 -12.42 5.08 -57.27
N LYS A 1059 -12.27 4.96 -58.60
CA LYS A 1059 -11.71 3.77 -59.28
C LYS A 1059 -10.49 4.20 -60.09
N VAL A 1060 -9.30 3.88 -59.58
CA VAL A 1060 -8.02 4.31 -60.16
C VAL A 1060 -7.41 3.14 -60.95
N THR A 1061 -7.00 3.40 -62.19
CA THR A 1061 -6.40 2.40 -63.09
C THR A 1061 -5.06 2.92 -63.58
N LEU A 1062 -4.00 2.13 -63.42
CA LEU A 1062 -2.64 2.46 -63.89
C LEU A 1062 -2.30 1.61 -65.11
N ARG A 1063 -1.72 2.24 -66.14
CA ARG A 1063 -1.31 1.59 -67.38
C ARG A 1063 0.19 1.83 -67.60
N LEU A 1064 0.96 0.77 -67.74
CA LEU A 1064 2.37 0.85 -68.15
C LEU A 1064 2.47 0.52 -69.64
N GLU A 1065 3.04 1.42 -70.42
CA GLU A 1065 3.30 1.26 -71.85
C GLU A 1065 4.80 1.15 -72.07
N ILE A 1066 5.24 0.13 -72.81
CA ILE A 1066 6.65 -0.10 -73.13
C ILE A 1066 6.79 0.04 -74.65
N GLU A 1067 7.49 1.09 -75.08
CA GLU A 1067 7.80 1.36 -76.48
C GLU A 1067 9.31 1.39 -76.66
N ALA A 1068 9.83 0.57 -77.58
CA ALA A 1068 11.25 0.46 -77.86
C ALA A 1068 11.49 0.44 -79.36
N GLU A 1069 12.31 1.37 -79.84
CA GLU A 1069 12.72 1.45 -81.25
C GLU A 1069 14.13 0.86 -81.39
N VAL A 1070 14.30 -0.16 -82.25
CA VAL A 1070 15.56 -0.89 -82.43
C VAL A 1070 16.05 -0.73 -83.87
N PRO A 1071 16.92 0.25 -84.17
CA PRO A 1071 17.25 0.64 -85.54
C PRO A 1071 17.94 -0.45 -86.38
N ALA A 1072 18.58 -1.44 -85.74
CA ALA A 1072 19.30 -2.53 -86.41
C ALA A 1072 18.43 -3.79 -86.67
N GLY A 1073 17.16 -3.78 -86.23
CA GLY A 1073 16.25 -4.92 -86.29
C GLY A 1073 16.46 -5.94 -85.16
N LEU A 1074 15.40 -6.67 -84.81
CA LEU A 1074 15.44 -7.74 -83.81
C LEU A 1074 15.64 -9.09 -84.51
N ASP A 1075 16.60 -9.89 -84.03
CA ASP A 1075 16.79 -11.25 -84.53
C ASP A 1075 15.62 -12.19 -84.11
N ARG A 1076 15.43 -13.29 -84.87
CA ARG A 1076 14.33 -14.23 -84.64
C ARG A 1076 14.36 -14.90 -83.26
N ALA A 1077 15.53 -15.03 -82.64
CA ALA A 1077 15.66 -15.65 -81.32
C ALA A 1077 15.15 -14.71 -80.23
N LYS A 1078 15.49 -13.41 -80.32
CA LYS A 1078 15.00 -12.36 -79.43
C LYS A 1078 13.49 -12.19 -79.51
N VAL A 1079 12.93 -12.19 -80.72
CA VAL A 1079 11.47 -12.08 -80.92
C VAL A 1079 10.73 -13.22 -80.23
N ARG A 1080 11.23 -14.45 -80.37
CA ARG A 1080 10.64 -15.63 -79.72
C ARG A 1080 10.70 -15.54 -78.18
N THR A 1081 11.84 -15.12 -77.63
CA THR A 1081 12.01 -14.93 -76.18
C THR A 1081 11.10 -13.84 -75.62
N LEU A 1082 10.93 -12.72 -76.34
CA LEU A 1082 10.05 -11.63 -75.92
C LEU A 1082 8.57 -12.07 -75.91
N ILE A 1083 8.14 -12.84 -76.91
CA ILE A 1083 6.76 -13.38 -76.97
C ILE A 1083 6.51 -14.43 -75.87
N GLU A 1084 7.45 -15.34 -75.60
CA GLU A 1084 7.34 -16.33 -74.52
C GLU A 1084 7.31 -15.67 -73.14
N ASN A 1085 8.14 -14.66 -72.89
CA ASN A 1085 8.16 -13.94 -71.63
C ASN A 1085 6.89 -13.09 -71.43
N ALA A 1086 6.41 -12.42 -72.49
CA ALA A 1086 5.15 -11.66 -72.45
C ALA A 1086 3.94 -12.56 -72.15
N ASN A 1087 3.93 -13.80 -72.64
CA ASN A 1087 2.91 -14.79 -72.29
C ASN A 1087 2.98 -15.23 -70.83
N THR A 1088 4.19 -15.46 -70.33
CA THR A 1088 4.44 -15.92 -68.95
C THR A 1088 4.06 -14.84 -67.93
N LEU A 1089 4.16 -13.57 -68.31
CA LEU A 1089 3.87 -12.41 -67.46
C LEU A 1089 2.46 -11.82 -67.65
N GLY A 1090 1.61 -12.42 -68.50
CA GLY A 1090 0.17 -12.12 -68.56
C GLY A 1090 -0.24 -10.85 -69.33
N PHE A 1091 0.47 -10.48 -70.40
CA PHE A 1091 0.12 -9.32 -71.23
C PHE A 1091 -1.19 -9.54 -72.02
N ALA A 1092 -2.09 -8.54 -72.04
CA ALA A 1092 -3.46 -8.66 -72.55
C ALA A 1092 -3.62 -8.44 -74.07
N GLU A 1093 -2.77 -7.61 -74.69
CA GLU A 1093 -2.64 -7.44 -76.15
C GLU A 1093 -1.16 -7.54 -76.52
N LYS A 1094 -0.84 -8.15 -77.67
CA LYS A 1094 0.52 -8.33 -78.18
C LYS A 1094 0.56 -8.30 -79.70
N SER A 1095 1.37 -7.41 -80.27
CA SER A 1095 1.77 -7.48 -81.67
C SER A 1095 3.28 -7.31 -81.77
N VAL A 1096 3.93 -8.11 -82.60
CA VAL A 1096 5.26 -7.82 -83.14
C VAL A 1096 4.99 -7.60 -84.61
N GLU A 1097 4.87 -6.33 -84.96
CA GLU A 1097 5.12 -5.90 -86.32
C GLU A 1097 6.65 -5.93 -86.47
#